data_AF-A0A8H4U4L1-F1
#
_entry.id   AF-A0A8H4U4L1-F1
#
_cell.length_a   1.000
_cell.length_b   1.000
_cell.length_c   1.000
_cell.angle_alpha   90.00
_cell.angle_beta   90.00
_cell.angle_gamma   90.00
#
_symmetry.space_group_name_H-M   'P 1'
#
loop_
_entity.id
_entity.type
_entity.pdbx_description
1 polymer ?
#
loop_
_entity_poly.entity_id
_entity_poly.type
_entity_poly.pdbx_seq_one_letter_code
_entity_poly.pdbx_strand_id
1 'polypeptide(L)'
;MAEPITFNGTAYVEGAASATLLAADLELSFWGGVNQVTGEVIDRFHPLSGRFLQDTILAIPGSRGSCGGSVIMMELILNSRGPKALIFEGAEEVITLGVMVADELFDKTVPVVSLGPKDFRQILSWDGRDVHVQGGQVSDAPLKTDHIDGTSKSAKGINTYGQELTDADRAMLNGDSGEAARASLSIILRMANLMNAKGLMDITQAHADAAWYGPGSLAFGQRLRDWGGKFQVPTTINSINYDQKRWKALGIDGELGTACDDLAKAYVDMGGKISFTCAPYLLETAPKLGDPIAWGESNAVVYANSVLGARTLKNPNMLEALIALTGRAPKAGAYLDENRLAQVWLRVSPPEQVDDSFWPILGYALGAIAISRTPVVTGLEHLKPNNDDFKTFTAAFATSSSTPLFHIVNLTPEAPTLESITPKDKKLDVIDVDWKDLDAIWDEFNHGSEPLDIDLISLGNPHISFQEIKDLVRLCKGRSKKKDVAVIITCGRSQYGLASQAGYVAELEEFGVQFLQDTCWCFVVEPVIPQNTRAVMTNSGKYIHYGPGLTEAKITPKIAAPVIWTFEMKTPSFYQPFDLEVDAGIDKTVEVGVDSDNEFGYDFSVEEEELLFQLASEKNTPAPQHNAKISAIDAVPGRTDSLLGQDVAAEVGNTSAFGLDSLQTISGQRRDQRFEREESSGLPTPPAISSIEDIFYPDLSKALSNMKPKAPVKSESSVTTAAASEVNEDDPYDDGRSPLQRFRSYPRKPLTVSDLTSGAWCELQYWYTLTRLPGGRRTRTAAMKQGSKVHQKLEDEVHTTVQIDIMTKEDAFGLKLWNLVQGLRTLRDTGLTRELEVWGMIDENLVNGIIDSVSYENPNPEFEAELSSQESDKDRRQSSLTDYFPPKTGERANNPGPKIYLADVKTRGSFSPVSNAQIRPAKIQLLLYHQFLSDMAAGKLDFLKVFRRYGLDPDDTFSDTFIAQVGSLHDEIFVDASETETETEFTSEQPSSSFRSSSSAGPDLLQYRTLRELVPLVQKEIELTFPNGEHSLGHMLRVQYVHRSDGREIDLHDFPVSRQALDTYIANYMDWWKGRRTAKGVDIEEAFKCRTCEFASDCSWRQSMDEERLQRAKAQQKIRAARRASSAVA
;
A
#
# COMPACT_ATOMS: atom_id res chain seq x y z
N MET A 1 40.26 -36.21 -41.27
CA MET A 1 39.67 -35.46 -40.14
C MET A 1 38.78 -34.39 -40.75
N ALA A 2 37.68 -34.02 -40.09
CA ALA A 2 36.96 -32.80 -40.47
C ALA A 2 37.85 -31.59 -40.14
N GLU A 3 37.61 -30.45 -40.81
CA GLU A 3 38.14 -29.18 -40.33
C GLU A 3 37.35 -28.74 -39.08
N PRO A 4 38.00 -28.13 -38.08
CA PRO A 4 37.31 -27.69 -36.87
C PRO A 4 36.32 -26.58 -37.21
N ILE A 5 35.15 -26.61 -36.57
CA ILE A 5 34.08 -25.65 -36.78
C ILE A 5 34.21 -24.57 -35.71
N THR A 6 34.29 -23.31 -36.13
CA THR A 6 34.32 -22.15 -35.22
C THR A 6 33.21 -21.17 -35.57
N PHE A 7 32.30 -20.94 -34.63
CA PHE A 7 31.29 -19.89 -34.70
C PHE A 7 31.81 -18.60 -34.08
N ASN A 8 31.27 -17.46 -34.54
CA ASN A 8 31.62 -16.14 -34.04
C ASN A 8 30.33 -15.40 -33.64
N GLY A 9 30.27 -14.89 -32.42
CA GLY A 9 29.15 -14.14 -31.87
C GLY A 9 29.60 -12.97 -31.00
N THR A 10 28.68 -12.47 -30.18
CA THR A 10 28.94 -11.34 -29.28
C THR A 10 29.32 -11.87 -27.90
N ALA A 11 30.50 -11.51 -27.39
CA ALA A 11 30.81 -11.68 -25.98
C ALA A 11 30.18 -10.53 -25.17
N TYR A 12 29.37 -10.87 -24.18
CA TYR A 12 28.87 -9.92 -23.17
C TYR A 12 29.68 -9.99 -21.86
N VAL A 13 30.39 -11.09 -21.66
CA VAL A 13 31.45 -11.24 -20.66
C VAL A 13 32.63 -11.94 -21.32
N GLU A 14 33.77 -11.27 -21.33
CA GLU A 14 35.02 -11.76 -21.94
C GLU A 14 35.70 -12.83 -21.08
N GLY A 15 36.46 -13.72 -21.74
CA GLY A 15 37.26 -14.75 -21.07
C GLY A 15 37.53 -15.95 -21.96
N ALA A 16 38.04 -17.04 -21.37
CA ALA A 16 38.26 -18.31 -22.06
C ALA A 16 37.86 -19.49 -21.17
N ALA A 17 37.27 -20.52 -21.78
CA ALA A 17 36.81 -21.74 -21.12
C ALA A 17 36.92 -22.96 -22.04
N SER A 18 37.00 -24.15 -21.47
CA SER A 18 36.96 -25.42 -22.21
C SER A 18 36.42 -26.51 -21.31
N ALA A 19 35.30 -27.13 -21.71
CA ALA A 19 34.63 -28.19 -20.96
C ALA A 19 33.58 -28.90 -21.85
N THR A 20 33.04 -30.01 -21.36
CA THR A 20 31.96 -30.74 -22.03
C THR A 20 30.68 -29.90 -22.07
N LEU A 21 30.05 -29.83 -23.24
CA LEU A 21 28.81 -29.11 -23.47
C LEU A 21 27.60 -29.86 -22.89
N LEU A 22 26.72 -29.09 -22.26
CA LEU A 22 25.37 -29.46 -21.85
C LEU A 22 24.39 -28.54 -22.62
N ALA A 23 23.57 -29.08 -23.51
CA ALA A 23 22.76 -28.30 -24.43
C ALA A 23 21.27 -28.68 -24.44
N ALA A 24 20.39 -27.68 -24.58
CA ALA A 24 18.95 -27.88 -24.80
C ALA A 24 18.36 -26.82 -25.73
N ASP A 25 17.26 -27.15 -26.41
CA ASP A 25 16.46 -26.26 -27.25
C ASP A 25 15.35 -25.51 -26.49
N LEU A 26 15.31 -25.64 -25.15
CA LEU A 26 14.33 -25.02 -24.26
C LEU A 26 14.98 -24.05 -23.27
N GLU A 27 14.33 -22.90 -23.03
CA GLU A 27 14.72 -21.94 -21.99
C GLU A 27 14.64 -22.57 -20.58
N LEU A 28 15.66 -22.34 -19.76
CA LEU A 28 15.73 -22.80 -18.37
C LEU A 28 15.38 -21.67 -17.41
N SER A 29 14.60 -21.95 -16.36
CA SER A 29 14.49 -21.05 -15.22
C SER A 29 15.57 -21.40 -14.20
N PHE A 30 16.42 -20.44 -13.84
CA PHE A 30 17.41 -20.63 -12.78
C PHE A 30 16.76 -20.52 -11.40
N TRP A 31 15.82 -19.59 -11.23
CA TRP A 31 15.02 -19.50 -10.01
C TRP A 31 14.08 -20.70 -9.88
N GLY A 32 14.23 -21.48 -8.79
CA GLY A 32 13.43 -22.69 -8.54
C GLY A 32 13.68 -23.86 -9.51
N GLY A 33 14.51 -23.67 -10.54
CA GLY A 33 14.86 -24.69 -11.54
C GLY A 33 16.33 -25.10 -11.57
N VAL A 34 17.21 -24.41 -10.82
CA VAL A 34 18.59 -24.83 -10.56
C VAL A 34 18.89 -24.69 -9.06
N ASN A 35 19.47 -25.73 -8.45
CA ASN A 35 19.89 -25.71 -7.05
C ASN A 35 21.26 -25.02 -6.92
N GLN A 36 21.28 -23.89 -6.21
CA GLN A 36 22.48 -23.06 -6.02
C GLN A 36 23.61 -23.70 -5.21
N VAL A 37 23.32 -24.75 -4.42
CA VAL A 37 24.30 -25.42 -3.53
C VAL A 37 24.95 -26.62 -4.23
N THR A 38 24.18 -27.35 -5.05
CA THR A 38 24.65 -28.57 -5.73
C THR A 38 25.03 -28.33 -7.19
N GLY A 39 24.44 -27.33 -7.85
CA GLY A 39 24.53 -27.13 -9.30
C GLY A 39 23.61 -28.05 -10.12
N GLU A 40 22.68 -28.78 -9.49
CA GLU A 40 21.70 -29.62 -10.20
C GLU A 40 20.59 -28.79 -10.85
N VAL A 41 20.20 -29.14 -12.09
CA VAL A 41 18.95 -28.67 -12.70
C VAL A 41 17.77 -29.40 -12.03
N ILE A 42 17.06 -28.69 -11.15
CA ILE A 42 15.92 -29.21 -10.38
C ILE A 42 14.55 -28.90 -11.03
N ASP A 43 14.52 -28.14 -12.12
CA ASP A 43 13.32 -28.03 -12.97
C ASP A 43 13.00 -29.43 -13.52
N ARG A 44 11.89 -30.03 -13.07
CA ARG A 44 11.49 -31.40 -13.44
C ARG A 44 10.74 -31.47 -14.77
N PHE A 45 10.50 -30.32 -15.42
CA PHE A 45 9.90 -30.21 -16.75
C PHE A 45 10.94 -29.87 -17.84
N HIS A 46 12.19 -29.54 -17.45
CA HIS A 46 13.26 -29.21 -18.40
C HIS A 46 14.05 -30.45 -18.87
N PRO A 47 14.44 -30.54 -20.17
CA PRO A 47 15.22 -31.67 -20.69
C PRO A 47 16.55 -31.95 -19.98
N LEU A 48 17.11 -30.98 -19.26
CA LEU A 48 18.35 -31.13 -18.50
C LEU A 48 18.14 -31.57 -17.04
N SER A 49 16.93 -31.93 -16.62
CA SER A 49 16.66 -32.28 -15.21
C SER A 49 17.58 -33.37 -14.67
N GLY A 50 18.07 -33.19 -13.44
CA GLY A 50 19.02 -34.10 -12.80
C GLY A 50 20.45 -34.07 -13.37
N ARG A 51 20.73 -33.22 -14.38
CA ARG A 51 22.10 -32.92 -14.83
C ARG A 51 22.69 -31.82 -13.95
N PHE A 52 24.02 -31.85 -13.79
CA PHE A 52 24.77 -30.85 -13.03
C PHE A 52 25.44 -29.85 -13.97
N LEU A 53 25.42 -28.56 -13.58
CA LEU A 53 26.06 -27.47 -14.31
C LEU A 53 27.55 -27.32 -13.97
N GLN A 54 28.02 -27.90 -12.87
CA GLN A 54 29.42 -27.76 -12.46
C GLN A 54 30.35 -28.37 -13.52
N ASP A 55 31.38 -27.61 -13.88
CA ASP A 55 32.44 -28.02 -14.81
C ASP A 55 31.97 -28.36 -16.24
N THR A 56 30.78 -27.89 -16.66
CA THR A 56 30.28 -27.98 -18.06
C THR A 56 30.31 -26.63 -18.78
N ILE A 57 30.04 -26.60 -20.09
CA ILE A 57 29.57 -25.38 -20.79
C ILE A 57 28.06 -25.53 -21.02
N LEU A 58 27.26 -24.52 -20.69
CA LEU A 58 25.80 -24.57 -20.86
C LEU A 58 25.35 -23.81 -22.12
N ALA A 59 24.59 -24.47 -22.99
CA ALA A 59 23.94 -23.86 -24.15
C ALA A 59 22.41 -24.00 -24.09
N ILE A 60 21.70 -22.88 -23.94
CA ILE A 60 20.23 -22.80 -23.92
C ILE A 60 19.79 -21.54 -24.69
N PRO A 61 18.57 -21.44 -25.25
CA PRO A 61 18.20 -20.29 -26.09
C PRO A 61 18.24 -18.96 -25.32
N GLY A 62 17.80 -19.00 -24.07
CA GLY A 62 17.73 -17.91 -23.11
C GLY A 62 17.24 -18.42 -21.75
N SER A 63 16.83 -17.50 -20.86
CA SER A 63 16.24 -17.82 -19.55
C SER A 63 14.76 -17.46 -19.47
N ARG A 64 14.01 -18.14 -18.59
CA ARG A 64 12.57 -17.90 -18.36
C ARG A 64 12.19 -17.82 -16.89
N GLY A 65 10.94 -17.43 -16.62
CA GLY A 65 10.36 -17.42 -15.27
C GLY A 65 10.72 -16.16 -14.47
N SER A 66 11.15 -16.35 -13.22
CA SER A 66 11.38 -15.26 -12.27
C SER A 66 12.77 -14.60 -12.37
N CYS A 67 12.83 -13.34 -11.99
CA CYS A 67 14.00 -12.46 -12.09
C CYS A 67 15.18 -12.86 -11.17
N GLY A 68 14.94 -13.70 -10.17
CA GLY A 68 15.96 -14.21 -9.22
C GLY A 68 17.07 -15.07 -9.84
N GLY A 69 16.98 -15.44 -11.12
CA GLY A 69 17.98 -16.27 -11.79
C GLY A 69 19.40 -15.66 -11.83
N SER A 70 19.50 -14.34 -11.79
CA SER A 70 20.77 -13.60 -11.67
C SER A 70 21.51 -13.92 -10.37
N VAL A 71 20.79 -13.96 -9.25
CA VAL A 71 21.37 -14.28 -7.93
C VAL A 71 21.78 -15.74 -7.88
N ILE A 72 20.96 -16.66 -8.42
CA ILE A 72 21.32 -18.08 -8.51
C ILE A 72 22.62 -18.28 -9.33
N MET A 73 22.79 -17.56 -10.44
CA MET A 73 24.06 -17.62 -11.21
C MET A 73 25.24 -17.04 -10.41
N MET A 74 25.05 -15.91 -9.71
CA MET A 74 26.10 -15.37 -8.84
C MET A 74 26.49 -16.35 -7.73
N GLU A 75 25.53 -16.97 -7.02
CA GLU A 75 25.79 -18.00 -6.02
C GLU A 75 26.56 -19.20 -6.62
N LEU A 76 26.15 -19.69 -7.79
CA LEU A 76 26.83 -20.79 -8.48
C LEU A 76 28.29 -20.45 -8.84
N ILE A 77 28.58 -19.22 -9.24
CA ILE A 77 29.95 -18.73 -9.52
C ILE A 77 30.76 -18.58 -8.23
N LEU A 78 30.18 -17.96 -7.20
CA LEU A 78 30.84 -17.75 -5.91
C LEU A 78 31.18 -19.09 -5.23
N ASN A 79 30.27 -20.06 -5.27
CA ASN A 79 30.43 -21.41 -4.71
C ASN A 79 31.14 -22.40 -5.65
N SER A 80 31.55 -21.98 -6.87
CA SER A 80 32.23 -22.82 -7.87
C SER A 80 31.43 -24.06 -8.33
N ARG A 81 30.09 -23.93 -8.35
CA ARG A 81 29.11 -24.94 -8.80
C ARG A 81 28.52 -24.65 -10.19
N GLY A 82 28.77 -23.47 -10.74
CA GLY A 82 28.27 -23.04 -12.05
C GLY A 82 29.04 -23.63 -13.24
N PRO A 83 28.53 -23.40 -14.47
CA PRO A 83 29.20 -23.77 -15.70
C PRO A 83 30.46 -22.93 -15.92
N LYS A 84 31.41 -23.46 -16.70
CA LYS A 84 32.64 -22.75 -17.09
C LYS A 84 32.40 -21.63 -18.10
N ALA A 85 31.34 -21.72 -18.91
CA ALA A 85 30.89 -20.70 -19.85
C ALA A 85 29.40 -20.88 -20.19
N LEU A 86 28.79 -19.81 -20.70
CA LEU A 86 27.38 -19.73 -21.11
C LEU A 86 27.26 -19.35 -22.59
N ILE A 87 26.38 -20.04 -23.31
CA ILE A 87 26.09 -19.81 -24.73
C ILE A 87 24.57 -19.61 -24.91
N PHE A 88 24.17 -18.53 -25.58
CA PHE A 88 22.75 -18.18 -25.82
C PHE A 88 22.42 -17.96 -27.32
N GLU A 89 21.14 -18.04 -27.70
CA GLU A 89 20.65 -17.76 -29.08
C GLU A 89 20.42 -16.26 -29.33
N GLY A 90 20.51 -15.43 -28.29
CA GLY A 90 20.36 -13.98 -28.35
C GLY A 90 20.96 -13.31 -27.11
N ALA A 91 20.71 -12.00 -26.96
CA ALA A 91 21.04 -11.29 -25.73
C ALA A 91 20.18 -11.82 -24.57
N GLU A 92 20.80 -12.20 -23.47
CA GLU A 92 20.15 -12.77 -22.29
C GLU A 92 20.42 -11.84 -21.11
N GLU A 93 19.37 -11.33 -20.44
CA GLU A 93 19.52 -10.27 -19.44
C GLU A 93 19.73 -10.80 -18.01
N VAL A 94 19.16 -11.95 -17.65
CA VAL A 94 19.02 -12.40 -16.26
C VAL A 94 20.25 -13.14 -15.75
N ILE A 95 20.63 -14.23 -16.42
CA ILE A 95 21.79 -15.03 -16.04
C ILE A 95 23.06 -14.20 -16.21
N THR A 96 23.16 -13.44 -17.31
CA THR A 96 24.32 -12.61 -17.65
C THR A 96 24.57 -11.52 -16.60
N LEU A 97 23.53 -10.89 -16.03
CA LEU A 97 23.72 -9.94 -14.92
C LEU A 97 24.43 -10.60 -13.73
N GLY A 98 24.07 -11.83 -13.37
CA GLY A 98 24.70 -12.58 -12.27
C GLY A 98 26.21 -12.73 -12.47
N VAL A 99 26.64 -12.93 -13.72
CA VAL A 99 28.06 -12.95 -14.10
C VAL A 99 28.69 -11.56 -14.02
N MET A 100 28.04 -10.52 -14.54
CA MET A 100 28.56 -9.14 -14.51
C MET A 100 28.74 -8.61 -13.07
N VAL A 101 27.84 -8.99 -12.15
CA VAL A 101 27.95 -8.67 -10.72
C VAL A 101 29.10 -9.44 -10.06
N ALA A 102 29.23 -10.76 -10.33
CA ALA A 102 30.33 -11.57 -9.82
C ALA A 102 31.71 -11.02 -10.25
N ASP A 103 31.80 -10.53 -11.49
CA ASP A 103 33.00 -9.97 -12.11
C ASP A 103 33.40 -8.62 -11.49
N GLU A 104 32.49 -7.64 -11.46
CA GLU A 104 32.78 -6.29 -10.93
C GLU A 104 33.04 -6.28 -9.40
N LEU A 105 32.21 -7.00 -8.62
CA LEU A 105 32.23 -6.95 -7.15
C LEU A 105 33.13 -8.01 -6.50
N PHE A 106 33.29 -9.19 -7.10
CA PHE A 106 33.97 -10.33 -6.47
C PHE A 106 35.18 -10.86 -7.25
N ASP A 107 35.54 -10.23 -8.36
CA ASP A 107 36.64 -10.62 -9.24
C ASP A 107 36.54 -12.10 -9.70
N LYS A 108 35.32 -12.64 -9.83
CA LYS A 108 35.02 -13.99 -10.35
C LYS A 108 34.11 -13.91 -11.56
N THR A 109 34.47 -14.56 -12.67
CA THR A 109 33.75 -14.42 -13.93
C THR A 109 33.70 -15.73 -14.73
N VAL A 110 32.77 -15.83 -15.68
CA VAL A 110 32.67 -16.90 -16.69
C VAL A 110 32.37 -16.26 -18.05
N PRO A 111 32.88 -16.79 -19.19
CA PRO A 111 32.57 -16.22 -20.50
C PRO A 111 31.09 -16.38 -20.84
N VAL A 112 30.51 -15.33 -21.43
CA VAL A 112 29.10 -15.32 -21.88
C VAL A 112 29.06 -14.87 -23.34
N VAL A 113 28.59 -15.76 -24.22
CA VAL A 113 28.57 -15.55 -25.67
C VAL A 113 27.19 -15.77 -26.26
N SER A 114 26.70 -14.82 -27.05
CA SER A 114 25.46 -14.94 -27.81
C SER A 114 25.76 -15.22 -29.29
N LEU A 115 25.22 -16.32 -29.81
CA LEU A 115 25.36 -16.77 -31.19
C LEU A 115 24.08 -16.52 -32.00
N GLY A 116 24.22 -16.32 -33.31
CA GLY A 116 23.06 -16.15 -34.18
C GLY A 116 22.19 -17.43 -34.26
N PRO A 117 20.87 -17.32 -34.48
CA PRO A 117 19.93 -18.45 -34.55
C PRO A 117 20.24 -19.62 -35.47
N LYS A 118 21.19 -19.50 -36.41
CA LYS A 118 21.65 -20.61 -37.26
C LYS A 118 22.80 -21.40 -36.64
N ASP A 119 23.62 -20.73 -35.85
CA ASP A 119 24.88 -21.23 -35.32
C ASP A 119 24.63 -21.85 -33.95
N PHE A 120 23.78 -21.21 -33.14
CA PHE A 120 23.26 -21.78 -31.89
C PHE A 120 22.61 -23.16 -32.13
N ARG A 121 21.71 -23.27 -33.11
CA ARG A 121 21.07 -24.56 -33.50
C ARG A 121 22.05 -25.62 -34.04
N GLN A 122 23.26 -25.24 -34.46
CA GLN A 122 24.31 -26.21 -34.79
C GLN A 122 25.06 -26.67 -33.54
N ILE A 123 25.33 -25.77 -32.58
CA ILE A 123 25.90 -26.12 -31.27
C ILE A 123 25.01 -27.09 -30.48
N LEU A 124 23.69 -27.03 -30.61
CA LEU A 124 22.81 -28.04 -30.00
C LEU A 124 23.12 -29.49 -30.44
N SER A 125 23.73 -29.69 -31.61
CA SER A 125 24.19 -31.03 -32.07
C SER A 125 25.53 -31.49 -31.46
N TRP A 126 26.09 -30.69 -30.55
CA TRP A 126 27.37 -30.93 -29.86
C TRP A 126 27.19 -31.30 -28.37
N ASP A 127 25.96 -31.57 -27.90
CA ASP A 127 25.74 -32.05 -26.52
C ASP A 127 26.65 -33.25 -26.20
N GLY A 128 27.27 -33.24 -25.00
CA GLY A 128 28.22 -34.26 -24.58
C GLY A 128 29.59 -34.24 -25.27
N ARG A 129 29.91 -33.23 -26.08
CA ARG A 129 31.27 -33.01 -26.62
C ARG A 129 32.01 -31.92 -25.86
N ASP A 130 33.34 -31.99 -25.84
CA ASP A 130 34.16 -30.89 -25.36
C ASP A 130 34.10 -29.71 -26.34
N VAL A 131 33.86 -28.51 -25.81
CA VAL A 131 33.72 -27.26 -26.55
C VAL A 131 34.65 -26.22 -25.94
N HIS A 132 35.22 -25.37 -26.80
CA HIS A 132 36.14 -24.30 -26.44
C HIS A 132 35.49 -22.94 -26.71
N VAL A 133 35.54 -22.05 -25.72
CA VAL A 133 35.03 -20.67 -25.81
C VAL A 133 36.19 -19.71 -25.53
N GLN A 134 36.37 -18.69 -26.36
CA GLN A 134 37.38 -17.63 -26.16
C GLN A 134 36.87 -16.32 -26.76
N GLY A 135 36.57 -15.35 -25.89
CA GLY A 135 35.84 -14.14 -26.25
C GLY A 135 34.57 -14.48 -27.05
N GLY A 136 34.33 -13.80 -28.17
CA GLY A 136 33.19 -14.08 -29.04
C GLY A 136 33.26 -15.38 -29.85
N GLN A 137 34.29 -16.23 -29.70
CA GLN A 137 34.47 -17.45 -30.50
C GLN A 137 34.07 -18.72 -29.73
N VAL A 138 33.42 -19.66 -30.43
CA VAL A 138 33.04 -20.98 -29.91
C VAL A 138 33.40 -22.07 -30.92
N SER A 139 34.07 -23.15 -30.50
CA SER A 139 34.58 -24.19 -31.41
C SER A 139 34.62 -25.60 -30.82
N ASP A 140 34.54 -26.62 -31.69
CA ASP A 140 34.69 -28.04 -31.35
C ASP A 140 36.15 -28.53 -31.32
N ALA A 141 37.12 -27.60 -31.37
CA ALA A 141 38.55 -27.87 -31.21
C ALA A 141 39.26 -26.72 -30.48
N PRO A 142 40.46 -26.95 -29.90
CA PRO A 142 41.19 -25.92 -29.16
C PRO A 142 41.45 -24.65 -29.99
N LEU A 143 40.88 -23.54 -29.53
CA LEU A 143 41.14 -22.21 -30.07
C LEU A 143 42.60 -21.81 -29.81
N LYS A 144 43.16 -20.97 -30.68
CA LYS A 144 44.55 -20.53 -30.54
C LYS A 144 44.69 -19.52 -29.41
N THR A 145 45.39 -19.91 -28.36
CA THR A 145 45.90 -19.02 -27.33
C THR A 145 47.03 -18.15 -27.90
N ASP A 146 46.68 -17.10 -28.65
CA ASP A 146 47.50 -15.89 -28.62
C ASP A 146 47.61 -15.45 -27.15
N HIS A 147 48.79 -14.98 -26.73
CA HIS A 147 49.16 -14.79 -25.31
C HIS A 147 48.35 -13.67 -24.62
N ILE A 148 47.12 -13.98 -24.25
CA ILE A 148 46.38 -13.35 -23.17
C ILE A 148 46.71 -14.17 -21.91
N ASP A 149 47.46 -13.59 -20.98
CA ASP A 149 47.77 -14.24 -19.71
C ASP A 149 46.47 -14.64 -18.98
N GLY A 150 46.53 -15.74 -18.21
CA GLY A 150 45.44 -16.20 -17.33
C GLY A 150 45.06 -15.23 -16.19
N THR A 151 45.62 -14.02 -16.22
CA THR A 151 45.29 -12.88 -15.37
C THR A 151 44.99 -11.63 -16.21
N SER A 152 44.32 -11.79 -17.35
CA SER A 152 43.59 -10.70 -18.01
C SER A 152 42.44 -10.27 -17.11
N LYS A 153 42.77 -9.55 -16.04
CA LYS A 153 41.82 -8.74 -15.29
C LYS A 153 41.06 -7.89 -16.30
N SER A 154 39.73 -7.91 -16.23
CA SER A 154 38.94 -6.81 -16.76
C SER A 154 39.57 -5.52 -16.27
N ALA A 155 40.09 -4.71 -17.20
CA ALA A 155 40.72 -3.47 -16.83
C ALA A 155 39.62 -2.59 -16.22
N LYS A 156 39.70 -2.30 -14.91
CA LYS A 156 38.72 -1.46 -14.19
C LYS A 156 38.86 0.03 -14.58
N GLY A 157 38.93 0.28 -15.88
CA GLY A 157 38.82 1.57 -16.54
C GLY A 157 37.40 1.78 -17.07
N ILE A 158 37.09 3.03 -17.41
CA ILE A 158 35.72 3.46 -17.71
C ILE A 158 35.37 3.05 -19.15
N ASN A 159 34.87 1.83 -19.31
CA ASN A 159 34.37 1.31 -20.60
C ASN A 159 32.98 1.89 -20.91
N THR A 160 32.92 2.85 -21.83
CA THR A 160 31.67 3.32 -22.42
C THR A 160 31.42 2.61 -23.75
N TYR A 161 30.29 1.92 -23.88
CA TYR A 161 29.93 1.14 -25.07
C TYR A 161 29.13 1.97 -26.08
N GLY A 162 29.50 3.25 -26.23
CA GLY A 162 28.84 4.21 -27.12
C GLY A 162 27.54 4.86 -26.59
N GLN A 163 27.17 4.65 -25.32
CA GLN A 163 25.99 5.27 -24.71
C GLN A 163 26.12 6.80 -24.57
N GLU A 164 25.02 7.50 -24.81
CA GLU A 164 24.82 8.91 -24.44
C GLU A 164 24.72 9.04 -22.91
N LEU A 165 25.74 9.67 -22.32
CA LEU A 165 25.85 9.93 -20.88
C LEU A 165 25.71 11.43 -20.56
N THR A 166 25.14 11.74 -19.41
CA THR A 166 25.17 13.09 -18.82
C THR A 166 26.52 13.35 -18.12
N ASP A 167 26.76 14.58 -17.69
CA ASP A 167 27.94 14.90 -16.88
C ASP A 167 27.86 14.30 -15.46
N ALA A 168 26.65 14.08 -14.93
CA ALA A 168 26.45 13.36 -13.67
C ALA A 168 26.79 11.86 -13.81
N ASP A 169 26.38 11.22 -14.92
CA ASP A 169 26.77 9.84 -15.23
C ASP A 169 28.31 9.72 -15.37
N ARG A 170 28.96 10.69 -16.02
CA ARG A 170 30.43 10.75 -16.13
C ARG A 170 31.12 10.91 -14.77
N ALA A 171 30.66 11.82 -13.92
CA ALA A 171 31.19 12.04 -12.58
C ALA A 171 31.07 10.77 -11.71
N MET A 172 29.91 10.11 -11.75
CA MET A 172 29.66 8.86 -11.05
C MET A 172 30.60 7.72 -11.51
N LEU A 173 30.91 7.60 -12.80
CA LEU A 173 31.91 6.66 -13.33
C LEU A 173 33.35 6.99 -12.93
N ASN A 174 33.68 8.26 -12.70
CA ASN A 174 34.99 8.67 -12.18
C ASN A 174 35.17 8.34 -10.69
N GLY A 175 34.08 8.00 -9.98
CA GLY A 175 34.05 7.73 -8.55
C GLY A 175 33.57 8.90 -7.68
N ASP A 176 33.14 10.02 -8.29
CA ASP A 176 32.75 11.24 -7.55
C ASP A 176 31.52 11.03 -6.64
N SER A 177 30.73 9.98 -6.89
CA SER A 177 29.58 9.55 -6.08
C SER A 177 29.85 8.34 -5.18
N GLY A 178 31.12 7.94 -5.02
CA GLY A 178 31.54 6.78 -4.23
C GLY A 178 31.54 5.45 -5.00
N GLU A 179 32.27 4.47 -4.45
CA GLU A 179 32.57 3.20 -5.12
C GLU A 179 31.32 2.36 -5.40
N ALA A 180 30.33 2.36 -4.50
CA ALA A 180 29.06 1.66 -4.71
C ALA A 180 28.30 2.19 -5.94
N ALA A 181 28.26 3.51 -6.13
CA ALA A 181 27.62 4.14 -7.28
C ALA A 181 28.43 3.91 -8.57
N ARG A 182 29.77 4.01 -8.50
CA ARG A 182 30.68 3.71 -9.62
C ARG A 182 30.51 2.28 -10.15
N ALA A 183 30.57 1.29 -9.27
CA ALA A 183 30.39 -0.12 -9.61
C ALA A 183 28.97 -0.40 -10.15
N SER A 184 27.95 0.19 -9.52
CA SER A 184 26.57 0.10 -10.00
C SER A 184 26.42 0.62 -11.43
N LEU A 185 26.96 1.81 -11.72
CA LEU A 185 26.86 2.42 -13.04
C LEU A 185 27.69 1.68 -14.10
N SER A 186 28.84 1.10 -13.73
CA SER A 186 29.62 0.18 -14.60
C SER A 186 28.75 -0.99 -15.08
N ILE A 187 28.07 -1.68 -14.16
CA ILE A 187 27.18 -2.82 -14.47
C ILE A 187 25.97 -2.35 -15.30
N ILE A 188 25.36 -1.21 -14.95
CA ILE A 188 24.25 -0.62 -15.71
C ILE A 188 24.66 -0.30 -17.15
N LEU A 189 25.90 0.13 -17.42
CA LEU A 189 26.38 0.33 -18.79
C LEU A 189 26.65 -0.97 -19.55
N ARG A 190 27.11 -2.02 -18.88
CA ARG A 190 27.24 -3.36 -19.48
C ARG A 190 25.86 -3.92 -19.87
N MET A 191 24.86 -3.75 -18.99
CA MET A 191 23.46 -4.08 -19.29
C MET A 191 22.90 -3.19 -20.42
N ALA A 192 23.14 -1.88 -20.39
CA ALA A 192 22.72 -0.97 -21.46
C ALA A 192 23.29 -1.37 -22.83
N ASN A 193 24.55 -1.83 -22.89
CA ASN A 193 25.15 -2.39 -24.10
C ASN A 193 24.45 -3.67 -24.55
N LEU A 194 24.23 -4.62 -23.65
CA LEU A 194 23.54 -5.89 -23.92
C LEU A 194 22.12 -5.67 -24.47
N MET A 195 21.39 -4.72 -23.88
CA MET A 195 20.04 -4.30 -24.30
C MET A 195 20.02 -3.38 -25.54
N ASN A 196 21.18 -3.07 -26.13
CA ASN A 196 21.34 -2.11 -27.23
C ASN A 196 20.76 -0.70 -26.93
N ALA A 197 20.73 -0.32 -25.65
CA ALA A 197 20.28 0.99 -25.19
C ALA A 197 21.26 2.08 -25.62
N LYS A 198 20.74 3.15 -26.22
CA LYS A 198 21.55 4.30 -26.67
C LYS A 198 21.99 5.23 -25.54
N GLY A 199 21.43 5.09 -24.35
CA GLY A 199 21.68 5.97 -23.21
C GLY A 199 20.87 5.54 -21.99
N LEU A 200 20.98 6.33 -20.92
CA LEU A 200 20.29 6.09 -19.65
C LEU A 200 19.12 7.06 -19.43
N MET A 201 18.24 6.73 -18.48
CA MET A 201 17.11 7.55 -18.08
C MET A 201 16.90 7.51 -16.56
N ASP A 202 16.28 8.56 -16.03
CA ASP A 202 15.93 8.66 -14.61
C ASP A 202 14.68 7.82 -14.28
N ILE A 203 14.62 7.32 -13.05
CA ILE A 203 13.46 6.63 -12.48
C ILE A 203 12.94 7.34 -11.22
N THR A 204 11.67 7.14 -10.88
CA THR A 204 11.00 7.80 -9.74
C THR A 204 11.01 6.99 -8.45
N GLN A 205 11.06 5.66 -8.53
CA GLN A 205 11.17 4.75 -7.38
C GLN A 205 11.66 3.35 -7.78
N ALA A 206 12.11 2.58 -6.79
CA ALA A 206 12.55 1.19 -6.94
C ALA A 206 11.88 0.22 -5.94
N HIS A 207 11.86 -1.06 -6.30
CA HIS A 207 11.46 -2.16 -5.42
C HIS A 207 12.45 -3.31 -5.54
N ALA A 208 13.32 -3.43 -4.53
CA ALA A 208 14.47 -4.33 -4.48
C ALA A 208 14.04 -5.78 -4.24
N ASP A 209 14.27 -6.62 -5.23
CA ASP A 209 14.00 -8.07 -5.21
C ASP A 209 15.15 -8.84 -4.52
N ALA A 210 16.32 -8.21 -4.41
CA ALA A 210 17.52 -8.71 -3.71
C ALA A 210 17.40 -8.83 -2.17
N ALA A 211 16.19 -9.11 -1.67
CA ALA A 211 15.88 -9.46 -0.29
C ALA A 211 16.00 -10.97 -0.01
N TRP A 212 16.07 -11.81 -1.06
CA TRP A 212 16.31 -13.24 -0.91
C TRP A 212 17.73 -13.51 -0.40
N TYR A 213 17.84 -14.32 0.66
CA TYR A 213 19.10 -14.73 1.25
C TYR A 213 19.70 -15.97 0.58
N GLY A 214 20.94 -15.79 0.11
CA GLY A 214 22.02 -16.77 0.08
C GLY A 214 23.33 -16.09 0.52
N PRO A 215 24.43 -16.85 0.72
CA PRO A 215 25.70 -16.28 1.18
C PRO A 215 26.28 -15.21 0.24
N GLY A 216 26.10 -15.38 -1.08
CA GLY A 216 26.46 -14.41 -2.10
C GLY A 216 25.57 -13.18 -2.15
N SER A 217 24.24 -13.32 -1.98
CA SER A 217 23.35 -12.15 -1.92
C SER A 217 23.57 -11.30 -0.67
N LEU A 218 23.87 -11.93 0.49
CA LEU A 218 24.33 -11.24 1.68
C LEU A 218 25.65 -10.48 1.41
N ALA A 219 26.64 -11.14 0.80
CA ALA A 219 27.90 -10.51 0.46
C ALA A 219 27.74 -9.34 -0.53
N PHE A 220 26.77 -9.42 -1.46
CA PHE A 220 26.41 -8.35 -2.39
C PHE A 220 25.84 -7.12 -1.65
N GLY A 221 24.81 -7.32 -0.84
CA GLY A 221 24.18 -6.25 -0.06
C GLY A 221 25.16 -5.58 0.91
N GLN A 222 25.93 -6.39 1.65
CA GLN A 222 26.96 -5.89 2.56
C GLN A 222 28.06 -5.11 1.80
N ARG A 223 28.53 -5.61 0.65
CA ARG A 223 29.57 -4.89 -0.12
C ARG A 223 29.12 -3.51 -0.57
N LEU A 224 27.90 -3.39 -1.08
CA LEU A 224 27.36 -2.11 -1.54
C LEU A 224 27.17 -1.13 -0.37
N ARG A 225 26.72 -1.60 0.80
CA ARG A 225 26.67 -0.80 2.04
C ARG A 225 28.07 -0.35 2.46
N ASP A 226 29.04 -1.26 2.50
CA ASP A 226 30.39 -1.01 3.02
C ASP A 226 31.22 -0.11 2.09
N TRP A 227 30.87 -0.06 0.80
CA TRP A 227 31.32 0.95 -0.18
C TRP A 227 30.57 2.29 -0.09
N GLY A 228 29.79 2.51 0.96
CA GLY A 228 29.09 3.78 1.24
C GLY A 228 27.78 3.98 0.49
N GLY A 229 27.18 2.91 -0.06
CA GLY A 229 25.97 2.97 -0.87
C GLY A 229 24.79 3.70 -0.20
N LYS A 230 24.12 4.54 -0.97
CA LYS A 230 22.86 5.22 -0.61
C LYS A 230 21.93 5.26 -1.82
N PHE A 231 20.69 4.80 -1.66
CA PHE A 231 19.69 4.85 -2.71
C PHE A 231 19.28 6.30 -3.00
N GLN A 232 19.33 6.70 -4.27
CA GLN A 232 19.02 8.06 -4.74
C GLN A 232 17.52 8.27 -4.96
N VAL A 233 16.73 7.20 -4.96
CA VAL A 233 15.28 7.19 -5.17
C VAL A 233 14.56 6.47 -4.02
N PRO A 234 13.28 6.79 -3.75
CA PRO A 234 12.43 5.99 -2.86
C PRO A 234 12.49 4.50 -3.23
N THR A 235 13.04 3.70 -2.33
CA THR A 235 13.30 2.28 -2.56
C THR A 235 12.61 1.46 -1.48
N THR A 236 11.86 0.44 -1.89
CA THR A 236 11.21 -0.53 -0.98
C THR A 236 11.83 -1.91 -1.14
N ILE A 237 11.74 -2.76 -0.12
CA ILE A 237 12.40 -4.08 -0.08
C ILE A 237 11.35 -5.19 -0.23
N ASN A 238 11.58 -6.16 -1.14
CA ASN A 238 10.71 -7.33 -1.36
C ASN A 238 10.71 -8.28 -0.14
N SER A 239 9.81 -9.26 -0.13
CA SER A 239 9.78 -10.35 0.83
C SER A 239 11.12 -11.09 0.92
N ILE A 240 11.53 -11.37 2.15
CA ILE A 240 12.71 -12.14 2.55
C ILE A 240 12.35 -13.63 2.70
N ASN A 241 13.33 -14.50 2.97
CA ASN A 241 13.07 -15.96 3.00
C ASN A 241 12.08 -16.39 4.10
N TYR A 242 12.06 -15.72 5.26
CA TYR A 242 11.29 -16.11 6.44
C TYR A 242 10.64 -14.92 7.14
N ASP A 243 9.65 -15.17 8.00
CA ASP A 243 9.04 -14.13 8.85
C ASP A 243 10.08 -13.57 9.84
N GLN A 244 10.54 -12.33 9.63
CA GLN A 244 11.58 -11.70 10.46
C GLN A 244 11.17 -11.66 11.94
N LYS A 245 9.89 -11.46 12.25
CA LYS A 245 9.41 -11.37 13.62
C LYS A 245 9.32 -12.75 14.30
N ARG A 246 9.22 -13.85 13.54
CA ARG A 246 8.86 -15.18 14.07
C ARG A 246 9.76 -16.34 13.64
N TRP A 247 10.82 -16.14 12.85
CA TRP A 247 11.67 -17.23 12.33
C TRP A 247 12.14 -18.22 13.42
N LYS A 248 12.49 -17.74 14.61
CA LYS A 248 12.85 -18.57 15.78
C LYS A 248 11.71 -19.47 16.27
N ALA A 249 10.49 -18.94 16.33
CA ALA A 249 9.29 -19.69 16.73
C ALA A 249 8.82 -20.65 15.62
N LEU A 250 9.16 -20.35 14.36
CA LEU A 250 8.92 -21.20 13.20
C LEU A 250 9.98 -22.31 13.02
N GLY A 251 10.96 -22.43 13.94
CA GLY A 251 11.99 -23.47 13.88
C GLY A 251 13.05 -23.29 12.79
N ILE A 252 13.22 -22.07 12.27
CA ILE A 252 14.29 -21.74 11.32
C ILE A 252 15.64 -21.71 12.04
N ASP A 253 16.69 -22.14 11.33
CA ASP A 253 18.06 -22.17 11.84
C ASP A 253 18.58 -20.78 12.28
N GLY A 254 19.46 -20.78 13.29
CA GLY A 254 20.02 -19.59 13.92
C GLY A 254 20.95 -18.77 13.04
N GLU A 255 21.80 -19.42 12.25
CA GLU A 255 22.73 -18.76 11.33
C GLU A 255 21.96 -18.23 10.13
N LEU A 256 21.07 -19.05 9.56
CA LEU A 256 20.20 -18.69 8.44
C LEU A 256 19.28 -17.49 8.75
N GLY A 257 18.63 -17.48 9.92
CA GLY A 257 17.77 -16.39 10.35
C GLY A 257 18.53 -15.07 10.55
N THR A 258 19.67 -15.13 11.24
CA THR A 258 20.53 -13.94 11.45
C THR A 258 21.07 -13.40 10.12
N ALA A 259 21.45 -14.28 9.19
CA ALA A 259 22.00 -13.88 7.90
C ALA A 259 20.93 -13.26 6.96
N CYS A 260 19.66 -13.65 7.10
CA CYS A 260 18.53 -12.94 6.49
C CYS A 260 18.35 -11.54 7.08
N ASP A 261 18.44 -11.40 8.41
CA ASP A 261 18.34 -10.11 9.10
C ASP A 261 19.50 -9.17 8.73
N ASP A 262 20.74 -9.67 8.58
CA ASP A 262 21.89 -8.88 8.13
C ASP A 262 21.77 -8.41 6.66
N LEU A 263 21.18 -9.22 5.77
CA LEU A 263 20.89 -8.82 4.40
C LEU A 263 19.84 -7.70 4.38
N ALA A 264 18.72 -7.90 5.08
CA ALA A 264 17.69 -6.88 5.22
C ALA A 264 18.25 -5.58 5.81
N LYS A 265 19.10 -5.68 6.85
CA LYS A 265 19.80 -4.54 7.45
C LYS A 265 20.71 -3.83 6.45
N ALA A 266 21.45 -4.54 5.60
CA ALA A 266 22.30 -3.90 4.60
C ALA A 266 21.51 -3.01 3.63
N TYR A 267 20.30 -3.42 3.24
CA TYR A 267 19.40 -2.62 2.40
C TYR A 267 18.80 -1.43 3.16
N VAL A 268 18.45 -1.59 4.44
CA VAL A 268 17.99 -0.48 5.29
C VAL A 268 19.11 0.55 5.53
N ASP A 269 20.34 0.09 5.76
CA ASP A 269 21.52 0.96 5.92
C ASP A 269 21.82 1.79 4.65
N MET A 270 21.46 1.28 3.48
CA MET A 270 21.51 2.02 2.19
C MET A 270 20.29 2.95 1.96
N GLY A 271 19.30 2.97 2.85
CA GLY A 271 18.10 3.81 2.78
C GLY A 271 16.83 3.10 2.29
N GLY A 272 16.85 1.77 2.17
CA GLY A 272 15.70 0.98 1.75
C GLY A 272 14.61 0.93 2.82
N LYS A 273 13.35 1.12 2.41
CA LYS A 273 12.18 1.03 3.29
C LYS A 273 11.67 -0.41 3.38
N ILE A 274 11.51 -0.90 4.60
CA ILE A 274 10.91 -2.21 4.87
C ILE A 274 9.43 -2.19 4.45
N SER A 275 9.08 -3.01 3.47
CA SER A 275 7.69 -3.39 3.16
C SER A 275 7.50 -4.90 3.06
N PHE A 276 8.58 -5.64 2.72
CA PHE A 276 8.69 -7.10 2.68
C PHE A 276 7.49 -7.75 2.00
N THR A 277 7.22 -7.36 0.75
CA THR A 277 6.06 -7.85 0.01
C THR A 277 6.29 -8.01 -1.49
N CYS A 278 6.03 -9.21 -2.00
CA CYS A 278 6.04 -9.54 -3.42
C CYS A 278 4.84 -8.94 -4.20
N ALA A 279 4.00 -8.17 -3.51
CA ALA A 279 2.88 -7.43 -4.07
C ALA A 279 3.01 -5.91 -3.75
N PRO A 280 4.05 -5.21 -4.24
CA PRO A 280 4.28 -3.79 -3.95
C PRO A 280 3.20 -2.87 -4.53
N TYR A 281 2.42 -3.34 -5.51
CA TYR A 281 1.23 -2.66 -6.02
C TYR A 281 0.05 -2.62 -5.02
N LEU A 282 0.12 -3.36 -3.91
CA LEU A 282 -0.80 -3.25 -2.76
C LEU A 282 -0.36 -2.21 -1.72
N LEU A 283 0.76 -1.51 -1.93
CA LEU A 283 1.25 -0.44 -1.06
C LEU A 283 0.67 0.93 -1.49
N GLU A 284 0.57 1.88 -0.57
CA GLU A 284 0.17 3.26 -0.90
C GLU A 284 1.15 3.99 -1.85
N THR A 285 2.38 3.47 -1.97
CA THR A 285 3.42 3.91 -2.93
C THR A 285 3.25 3.31 -4.33
N ALA A 286 2.07 2.75 -4.63
CA ALA A 286 1.52 2.44 -5.95
C ALA A 286 2.03 3.36 -7.09
N PRO A 287 2.80 2.93 -8.13
CA PRO A 287 3.11 3.82 -9.26
C PRO A 287 1.88 4.08 -10.12
N LYS A 288 1.94 5.10 -10.96
CA LYS A 288 0.85 5.53 -11.85
C LYS A 288 1.18 5.25 -13.32
N LEU A 289 0.15 5.35 -14.16
CA LEU A 289 0.25 5.38 -15.61
C LEU A 289 1.37 6.34 -16.07
N GLY A 290 2.39 5.79 -16.74
CA GLY A 290 3.55 6.51 -17.25
C GLY A 290 4.75 6.66 -16.32
N ASP A 291 4.64 6.36 -15.01
CA ASP A 291 5.76 6.53 -14.06
C ASP A 291 6.92 5.56 -14.41
N PRO A 292 8.16 6.05 -14.64
CA PRO A 292 9.33 5.19 -14.87
C PRO A 292 9.91 4.70 -13.54
N ILE A 293 9.97 3.38 -13.34
CA ILE A 293 10.39 2.73 -12.07
C ILE A 293 11.37 1.58 -12.34
N ALA A 294 12.03 1.07 -11.30
CA ALA A 294 12.83 -0.16 -11.35
C ALA A 294 12.35 -1.18 -10.31
N TRP A 295 11.53 -2.14 -10.75
CA TRP A 295 11.01 -3.23 -9.90
C TRP A 295 11.62 -4.57 -10.36
N GLY A 296 12.06 -5.41 -9.42
CA GLY A 296 12.66 -6.72 -9.74
C GLY A 296 11.66 -7.89 -9.75
N GLU A 297 10.76 -8.01 -8.76
CA GLU A 297 9.84 -9.16 -8.65
C GLU A 297 8.94 -9.31 -9.89
N SER A 298 8.96 -10.50 -10.51
CA SER A 298 8.39 -10.73 -11.85
C SER A 298 6.88 -10.49 -11.94
N ASN A 299 6.10 -10.85 -10.91
CA ASN A 299 4.65 -10.55 -10.92
C ASN A 299 4.40 -9.03 -10.78
N ALA A 300 5.24 -8.33 -10.01
CA ALA A 300 5.12 -6.90 -9.79
C ALA A 300 5.49 -6.10 -11.04
N VAL A 301 6.53 -6.51 -11.78
CA VAL A 301 6.91 -5.94 -13.09
C VAL A 301 5.73 -5.96 -14.06
N VAL A 302 5.14 -7.14 -14.27
CA VAL A 302 4.07 -7.30 -15.27
C VAL A 302 2.81 -6.57 -14.80
N TYR A 303 2.49 -6.57 -13.50
CA TYR A 303 1.34 -5.81 -12.97
C TYR A 303 1.55 -4.30 -13.11
N ALA A 304 2.77 -3.80 -12.89
CA ALA A 304 3.13 -2.40 -13.07
C ALA A 304 2.98 -1.98 -14.54
N ASN A 305 3.51 -2.76 -15.49
CA ASN A 305 3.40 -2.44 -16.91
C ASN A 305 1.95 -2.56 -17.42
N SER A 306 1.27 -3.66 -17.13
CA SER A 306 -0.03 -3.99 -17.74
C SER A 306 -1.24 -3.42 -17.02
N VAL A 307 -1.27 -3.41 -15.69
CA VAL A 307 -2.46 -3.06 -14.91
C VAL A 307 -2.38 -1.60 -14.43
N LEU A 308 -1.20 -1.15 -13.97
CA LEU A 308 -0.98 0.24 -13.57
C LEU A 308 -0.60 1.16 -14.74
N GLY A 309 -0.09 0.61 -15.85
CA GLY A 309 0.44 1.38 -16.97
C GLY A 309 1.75 2.13 -16.64
N ALA A 310 2.41 1.78 -15.53
CA ALA A 310 3.74 2.26 -15.22
C ALA A 310 4.78 1.66 -16.19
N ARG A 311 6.03 2.09 -16.10
CA ARG A 311 7.08 1.68 -17.04
C ARG A 311 8.26 1.10 -16.29
N THR A 312 8.54 -0.18 -16.52
CA THR A 312 9.72 -0.86 -15.97
C THR A 312 10.15 -2.03 -16.83
N LEU A 313 11.46 -2.30 -16.87
CA LEU A 313 11.99 -3.54 -17.43
C LEU A 313 11.61 -4.73 -16.55
N LYS A 314 11.75 -5.95 -17.07
CA LYS A 314 11.82 -7.15 -16.24
C LYS A 314 13.21 -7.25 -15.61
N ASN A 315 13.52 -6.27 -14.75
CA ASN A 315 14.85 -6.11 -14.15
C ASN A 315 15.25 -7.43 -13.48
N PRO A 316 16.38 -8.05 -13.85
CA PRO A 316 16.88 -9.18 -13.12
C PRO A 316 17.28 -8.74 -11.71
N ASN A 317 17.03 -9.60 -10.74
CA ASN A 317 17.29 -9.33 -9.32
C ASN A 317 18.74 -8.85 -9.13
N MET A 318 18.95 -7.88 -8.23
CA MET A 318 20.14 -7.04 -8.06
C MET A 318 20.18 -5.79 -8.95
N LEU A 319 19.77 -5.84 -10.23
CA LEU A 319 19.88 -4.67 -11.12
C LEU A 319 19.07 -3.49 -10.61
N GLU A 320 17.89 -3.75 -10.06
CA GLU A 320 17.02 -2.74 -9.49
C GLU A 320 17.63 -2.04 -8.26
N ALA A 321 18.51 -2.72 -7.51
CA ALA A 321 19.28 -2.13 -6.42
C ALA A 321 20.43 -1.25 -6.93
N LEU A 322 21.11 -1.67 -8.01
CA LEU A 322 22.13 -0.86 -8.68
C LEU A 322 21.50 0.39 -9.33
N ILE A 323 20.32 0.25 -9.95
CA ILE A 323 19.54 1.37 -10.47
C ILE A 323 19.10 2.28 -9.32
N ALA A 324 18.71 1.74 -8.16
CA ALA A 324 18.37 2.56 -6.99
C ALA A 324 19.58 3.34 -6.43
N LEU A 325 20.79 2.77 -6.45
CA LEU A 325 22.03 3.43 -6.01
C LEU A 325 22.51 4.55 -6.93
N THR A 326 22.05 4.57 -8.19
CA THR A 326 22.44 5.58 -9.19
C THR A 326 21.31 6.55 -9.54
N GLY A 327 20.05 6.12 -9.43
CA GLY A 327 18.87 6.79 -9.98
C GLY A 327 18.64 6.54 -11.48
N ARG A 328 19.48 5.72 -12.13
CA ARG A 328 19.64 5.66 -13.59
C ARG A 328 19.39 4.25 -14.12
N ALA A 329 18.50 4.12 -15.11
CA ALA A 329 18.15 2.85 -15.76
C ALA A 329 18.53 2.83 -17.25
N PRO A 330 18.81 1.65 -17.86
CA PRO A 330 18.96 1.52 -19.31
C PRO A 330 17.70 1.96 -20.05
N LYS A 331 17.82 2.91 -20.99
CA LYS A 331 16.68 3.41 -21.78
C LYS A 331 16.35 2.46 -22.95
N ALA A 332 15.82 1.29 -22.61
CA ALA A 332 15.49 0.20 -23.53
C ALA A 332 14.18 -0.52 -23.13
N GLY A 333 13.87 -1.63 -23.81
CA GLY A 333 12.75 -2.52 -23.47
C GLY A 333 11.42 -1.78 -23.27
N ALA A 334 10.66 -2.18 -22.24
CA ALA A 334 9.33 -1.66 -21.95
C ALA A 334 9.27 -0.21 -21.42
N TYR A 335 10.39 0.53 -21.32
CA TYR A 335 10.33 1.99 -21.15
C TYR A 335 9.90 2.70 -22.45
N LEU A 336 10.21 2.11 -23.62
CA LEU A 336 9.98 2.68 -24.95
C LEU A 336 8.60 2.29 -25.52
N ASP A 337 7.90 3.23 -26.15
CA ASP A 337 6.53 3.02 -26.67
C ASP A 337 6.48 1.95 -27.75
N GLU A 338 7.46 1.96 -28.67
CA GLU A 338 7.57 1.02 -29.78
C GLU A 338 7.70 -0.46 -29.34
N ASN A 339 8.22 -0.68 -28.13
CA ASN A 339 8.41 -2.02 -27.54
C ASN A 339 7.21 -2.48 -26.70
N ARG A 340 6.27 -1.58 -26.36
CA ARG A 340 5.04 -1.90 -25.63
C ARG A 340 3.90 -2.32 -26.56
N LEU A 341 4.03 -2.10 -27.86
CA LEU A 341 3.06 -2.55 -28.87
C LEU A 341 2.93 -4.08 -28.89
N ALA A 342 1.72 -4.57 -29.19
CA ALA A 342 1.45 -5.99 -29.27
C ALA A 342 2.16 -6.67 -30.45
N GLN A 343 2.44 -7.96 -30.27
CA GLN A 343 3.16 -8.81 -31.22
C GLN A 343 2.36 -10.08 -31.58
N VAL A 344 1.43 -10.50 -30.72
CA VAL A 344 0.47 -11.59 -30.96
C VAL A 344 -0.90 -11.18 -30.42
N TRP A 345 -1.99 -11.60 -31.08
CA TRP A 345 -3.37 -11.37 -30.65
C TRP A 345 -4.00 -12.68 -30.22
N LEU A 346 -4.35 -12.76 -28.93
CA LEU A 346 -5.00 -13.91 -28.30
C LEU A 346 -6.50 -13.62 -28.15
N ARG A 347 -7.36 -14.44 -28.75
CA ARG A 347 -8.83 -14.30 -28.69
C ARG A 347 -9.37 -15.39 -27.77
N VAL A 348 -9.77 -15.00 -26.57
CA VAL A 348 -10.24 -15.94 -25.54
C VAL A 348 -11.75 -16.07 -25.62
N SER A 349 -12.25 -17.30 -25.59
CA SER A 349 -13.66 -17.61 -25.40
C SER A 349 -13.88 -18.14 -23.98
N PRO A 350 -14.16 -17.28 -22.99
CA PRO A 350 -14.39 -17.72 -21.61
C PRO A 350 -15.69 -18.56 -21.49
N PRO A 351 -15.80 -19.42 -20.47
CA PRO A 351 -17.07 -20.04 -20.11
C PRO A 351 -18.10 -19.00 -19.62
N GLU A 352 -19.39 -19.34 -19.67
CA GLU A 352 -20.49 -18.42 -19.26
C GLU A 352 -20.44 -18.02 -17.77
N GLN A 353 -19.77 -18.82 -16.94
CA GLN A 353 -19.50 -18.55 -15.54
C GLN A 353 -18.00 -18.74 -15.29
N VAL A 354 -17.36 -17.74 -14.69
CA VAL A 354 -15.95 -17.75 -14.28
C VAL A 354 -15.85 -17.53 -12.78
N ASP A 355 -14.76 -18.01 -12.18
CA ASP A 355 -14.49 -17.88 -10.76
C ASP A 355 -13.00 -17.58 -10.49
N ASP A 356 -12.61 -17.47 -9.22
CA ASP A 356 -11.24 -17.17 -8.77
C ASP A 356 -10.16 -18.11 -9.35
N SER A 357 -10.52 -19.33 -9.81
CA SER A 357 -9.59 -20.29 -10.40
C SER A 357 -9.32 -20.04 -11.89
N PHE A 358 -10.25 -19.40 -12.60
CA PHE A 358 -10.13 -19.08 -14.02
C PHE A 358 -8.94 -18.17 -14.29
N TRP A 359 -8.73 -17.13 -13.48
CA TRP A 359 -7.70 -16.11 -13.67
C TRP A 359 -6.25 -16.65 -13.64
N PRO A 360 -5.80 -17.42 -12.62
CA PRO A 360 -4.46 -18.00 -12.62
C PRO A 360 -4.26 -19.05 -13.73
N ILE A 361 -5.27 -19.84 -14.10
CA ILE A 361 -5.17 -20.82 -15.20
C ILE A 361 -5.03 -20.10 -16.54
N LEU A 362 -5.89 -19.12 -16.80
CA LEU A 362 -5.82 -18.29 -18.01
C LEU A 362 -4.48 -17.54 -18.09
N GLY A 363 -4.00 -16.98 -16.97
CA GLY A 363 -2.71 -16.30 -16.91
C GLY A 363 -1.57 -17.23 -17.33
N TYR A 364 -1.51 -18.45 -16.76
CA TYR A 364 -0.51 -19.45 -17.11
C TYR A 364 -0.59 -19.85 -18.60
N ALA A 365 -1.80 -20.11 -19.10
CA ALA A 365 -2.08 -20.50 -20.48
C ALA A 365 -1.61 -19.43 -21.49
N LEU A 366 -2.07 -18.19 -21.33
CA LEU A 366 -1.73 -17.10 -22.25
C LEU A 366 -0.24 -16.76 -22.18
N GLY A 367 0.40 -16.93 -21.01
CA GLY A 367 1.85 -16.77 -20.86
C GLY A 367 2.65 -17.84 -21.62
N ALA A 368 2.23 -19.10 -21.55
CA ALA A 368 2.86 -20.21 -22.30
C ALA A 368 2.66 -20.07 -23.82
N ILE A 369 1.53 -19.51 -24.27
CA ILE A 369 1.27 -19.21 -25.69
C ILE A 369 2.07 -17.97 -26.16
N ALA A 370 2.22 -16.95 -25.30
CA ALA A 370 3.00 -15.75 -25.58
C ALA A 370 4.51 -16.04 -25.70
N ILE A 371 5.04 -16.86 -24.79
CA ILE A 371 6.47 -17.15 -24.58
C ILE A 371 7.23 -15.86 -24.25
N SER A 372 7.79 -15.20 -25.26
CA SER A 372 8.53 -13.93 -25.17
C SER A 372 7.84 -12.77 -25.89
N ARG A 373 6.70 -13.01 -26.55
CA ARG A 373 5.97 -12.01 -27.35
C ARG A 373 4.98 -11.24 -26.49
N THR A 374 4.90 -9.92 -26.62
CA THR A 374 3.84 -9.10 -25.98
C THR A 374 2.45 -9.45 -26.55
N PRO A 375 1.52 -10.03 -25.78
CA PRO A 375 0.18 -10.35 -26.27
C PRO A 375 -0.80 -9.18 -26.09
N VAL A 376 -1.76 -9.06 -27.00
CA VAL A 376 -3.06 -8.43 -26.71
C VAL A 376 -4.14 -9.49 -26.60
N VAL A 377 -4.99 -9.37 -25.58
CA VAL A 377 -6.11 -10.27 -25.30
C VAL A 377 -7.44 -9.57 -25.58
N THR A 378 -8.36 -10.27 -26.23
CA THR A 378 -9.76 -9.86 -26.44
C THR A 378 -10.73 -11.00 -26.10
N GLY A 379 -11.98 -10.67 -25.80
CA GLY A 379 -13.04 -11.62 -25.42
C GLY A 379 -13.36 -11.63 -23.92
N LEU A 380 -12.62 -10.86 -23.11
CA LEU A 380 -12.77 -10.77 -21.65
C LEU A 380 -13.44 -9.46 -21.19
N GLU A 381 -13.74 -8.55 -22.12
CA GLU A 381 -14.12 -7.15 -21.87
C GLU A 381 -15.42 -7.02 -21.05
N HIS A 382 -16.25 -8.06 -21.07
CA HIS A 382 -17.53 -8.14 -20.37
C HIS A 382 -17.41 -8.66 -18.92
N LEU A 383 -16.32 -9.35 -18.57
CA LEU A 383 -16.13 -10.00 -17.26
C LEU A 383 -15.79 -9.02 -16.13
N LYS A 384 -15.20 -7.86 -16.46
CA LYS A 384 -14.83 -6.78 -15.52
C LYS A 384 -13.97 -7.27 -14.32
N PRO A 385 -12.81 -7.88 -14.56
CA PRO A 385 -11.91 -8.34 -13.50
C PRO A 385 -11.56 -7.24 -12.49
N ASN A 386 -11.45 -7.64 -11.22
CA ASN A 386 -11.01 -6.81 -10.11
C ASN A 386 -9.48 -6.88 -9.93
N ASN A 387 -8.92 -6.11 -8.99
CA ASN A 387 -7.46 -6.03 -8.80
C ASN A 387 -6.82 -7.38 -8.38
N ASP A 388 -7.52 -8.22 -7.63
CA ASP A 388 -7.01 -9.54 -7.22
C ASP A 388 -7.17 -10.60 -8.32
N ASP A 389 -8.16 -10.47 -9.21
CA ASP A 389 -8.26 -11.23 -10.47
C ASP A 389 -7.04 -10.93 -11.36
N PHE A 390 -6.74 -9.64 -11.56
CA PHE A 390 -5.55 -9.20 -12.26
C PHE A 390 -4.27 -9.68 -11.57
N LYS A 391 -4.22 -9.72 -10.24
CA LYS A 391 -3.05 -10.18 -9.46
C LYS A 391 -2.74 -11.65 -9.71
N THR A 392 -3.75 -12.52 -9.60
CA THR A 392 -3.60 -13.97 -9.78
C THR A 392 -3.29 -14.32 -11.24
N PHE A 393 -3.99 -13.71 -12.20
CA PHE A 393 -3.68 -13.79 -13.64
C PHE A 393 -2.22 -13.38 -13.91
N THR A 394 -1.81 -12.21 -13.43
CA THR A 394 -0.49 -11.64 -13.73
C THR A 394 0.65 -12.47 -13.15
N ALA A 395 0.47 -13.02 -11.94
CA ALA A 395 1.48 -13.86 -11.31
C ALA A 395 1.69 -15.20 -12.03
N ALA A 396 0.61 -15.79 -12.54
CA ALA A 396 0.69 -17.01 -13.34
C ALA A 396 1.30 -16.73 -14.73
N PHE A 397 0.88 -15.65 -15.39
CA PHE A 397 1.44 -15.19 -16.66
C PHE A 397 2.95 -14.90 -16.57
N ALA A 398 3.38 -14.16 -15.53
CA ALA A 398 4.79 -13.86 -15.27
C ALA A 398 5.63 -15.08 -14.81
N THR A 399 4.99 -16.25 -14.66
CA THR A 399 5.65 -17.53 -14.36
C THR A 399 5.91 -18.32 -15.64
N SER A 400 4.94 -18.42 -16.55
CA SER A 400 5.10 -19.13 -17.83
C SER A 400 5.71 -18.29 -18.96
N SER A 401 5.77 -16.95 -18.83
CA SER A 401 6.28 -16.04 -19.87
C SER A 401 7.52 -15.23 -19.47
N SER A 402 8.39 -14.97 -20.46
CA SER A 402 9.52 -14.05 -20.34
C SER A 402 9.16 -12.58 -20.64
N THR A 403 8.01 -12.28 -21.29
CA THR A 403 7.65 -10.90 -21.65
C THR A 403 7.36 -9.99 -20.44
N PRO A 404 7.75 -8.69 -20.45
CA PRO A 404 7.50 -7.76 -19.35
C PRO A 404 6.07 -7.21 -19.27
N LEU A 405 5.20 -7.44 -20.27
CA LEU A 405 3.81 -6.95 -20.28
C LEU A 405 2.86 -7.75 -21.19
N PHE A 406 1.58 -7.74 -20.82
CA PHE A 406 0.42 -8.05 -21.66
C PHE A 406 -0.52 -6.84 -21.82
N HIS A 407 -1.45 -6.90 -22.77
CA HIS A 407 -2.59 -5.99 -22.88
C HIS A 407 -3.90 -6.77 -22.87
N ILE A 408 -4.96 -6.23 -22.28
CA ILE A 408 -6.34 -6.73 -22.41
C ILE A 408 -7.22 -5.56 -22.83
N VAL A 409 -7.89 -5.68 -23.98
CA VAL A 409 -8.62 -4.56 -24.59
C VAL A 409 -9.71 -4.03 -23.64
N ASN A 410 -9.83 -2.71 -23.54
CA ASN A 410 -10.78 -2.00 -22.66
C ASN A 410 -10.64 -2.33 -21.15
N LEU A 411 -9.58 -3.03 -20.75
CA LEU A 411 -9.34 -3.46 -19.36
C LEU A 411 -7.94 -3.07 -18.83
N THR A 412 -6.91 -3.05 -19.68
CA THR A 412 -5.59 -2.47 -19.37
C THR A 412 -5.47 -1.04 -19.92
N PRO A 413 -4.90 -0.06 -19.19
CA PRO A 413 -4.99 1.37 -19.51
C PRO A 413 -4.34 1.79 -20.82
N GLU A 414 -3.34 1.06 -21.33
CA GLU A 414 -2.69 1.34 -22.60
C GLU A 414 -3.46 0.80 -23.82
N ALA A 415 -4.45 -0.08 -23.62
CA ALA A 415 -5.21 -0.74 -24.68
C ALA A 415 -6.74 -0.43 -24.64
N PRO A 416 -7.18 0.84 -24.67
CA PRO A 416 -8.61 1.18 -24.73
C PRO A 416 -9.30 0.61 -25.99
N THR A 417 -8.55 0.40 -27.09
CA THR A 417 -8.99 -0.37 -28.26
C THR A 417 -7.84 -1.22 -28.81
N LEU A 418 -8.16 -2.23 -29.63
CA LEU A 418 -7.15 -3.07 -30.30
C LEU A 418 -6.20 -2.25 -31.19
N GLU A 419 -6.68 -1.18 -31.82
CA GLU A 419 -5.90 -0.33 -32.72
C GLU A 419 -4.85 0.52 -31.99
N SER A 420 -5.04 0.80 -30.70
CA SER A 420 -4.14 1.65 -29.91
C SER A 420 -2.77 1.02 -29.65
N ILE A 421 -2.72 -0.32 -29.54
CA ILE A 421 -1.50 -1.11 -29.26
C ILE A 421 -1.04 -1.95 -30.48
N THR A 422 -1.76 -1.89 -31.60
CA THR A 422 -1.40 -2.64 -32.82
C THR A 422 -0.40 -1.84 -33.66
N PRO A 423 0.76 -2.40 -34.06
CA PRO A 423 1.70 -1.69 -34.92
C PRO A 423 1.08 -1.38 -36.28
N LYS A 424 1.04 -0.09 -36.66
CA LYS A 424 0.32 0.42 -37.86
C LYS A 424 0.66 -0.31 -39.16
N ASP A 425 1.91 -0.78 -39.29
CA ASP A 425 2.45 -1.39 -40.51
C ASP A 425 2.64 -2.93 -40.40
N LYS A 426 2.14 -3.58 -39.34
CA LYS A 426 2.21 -5.04 -39.17
C LYS A 426 0.84 -5.64 -38.83
N LYS A 427 0.57 -6.83 -39.36
CA LYS A 427 -0.50 -7.69 -38.85
C LYS A 427 0.05 -8.51 -37.68
N LEU A 428 -0.78 -8.69 -36.65
CA LEU A 428 -0.50 -9.61 -35.56
C LEU A 428 -0.84 -11.04 -35.99
N ASP A 429 -0.08 -12.02 -35.49
CA ASP A 429 -0.51 -13.42 -35.52
C ASP A 429 -1.71 -13.57 -34.60
N VAL A 430 -2.79 -14.19 -35.07
CA VAL A 430 -4.03 -14.39 -34.30
C VAL A 430 -4.13 -15.84 -33.85
N ILE A 431 -4.33 -16.04 -32.55
CA ILE A 431 -4.51 -17.34 -31.92
C ILE A 431 -5.84 -17.31 -31.17
N ASP A 432 -6.74 -18.23 -31.50
CA ASP A 432 -7.96 -18.48 -30.75
C ASP A 432 -7.66 -19.42 -29.58
N VAL A 433 -8.24 -19.14 -28.41
CA VAL A 433 -8.12 -19.92 -27.17
C VAL A 433 -9.53 -20.22 -26.65
N ASP A 434 -9.91 -21.49 -26.69
CA ASP A 434 -11.20 -22.01 -26.19
C ASP A 434 -11.04 -22.42 -24.72
N TRP A 435 -12.14 -22.52 -23.96
CA TRP A 435 -12.07 -22.99 -22.56
C TRP A 435 -11.51 -24.41 -22.46
N LYS A 436 -11.65 -25.22 -23.51
CA LYS A 436 -11.07 -26.58 -23.61
C LYS A 436 -9.55 -26.59 -23.70
N ASP A 437 -8.93 -25.48 -24.11
CA ASP A 437 -7.48 -25.31 -24.05
C ASP A 437 -7.02 -25.03 -22.60
N LEU A 438 -7.93 -24.55 -21.73
CA LEU A 438 -7.71 -24.35 -20.30
C LEU A 438 -7.99 -25.63 -19.48
N ASP A 439 -8.95 -26.47 -19.89
CA ASP A 439 -9.20 -27.79 -19.27
C ASP A 439 -7.92 -28.63 -19.14
N ALA A 440 -7.06 -28.60 -20.17
CA ALA A 440 -5.79 -29.34 -20.15
C ALA A 440 -4.83 -28.84 -19.05
N ILE A 441 -4.86 -27.53 -18.74
CA ILE A 441 -4.05 -26.90 -17.69
C ILE A 441 -4.72 -27.09 -16.32
N TRP A 442 -6.05 -27.15 -16.27
CA TRP A 442 -6.79 -27.58 -15.07
C TRP A 442 -6.41 -29.02 -14.68
N ASP A 443 -6.41 -29.96 -15.63
CA ASP A 443 -6.04 -31.37 -15.40
C ASP A 443 -4.55 -31.53 -15.04
N GLU A 444 -3.68 -30.72 -15.63
CA GLU A 444 -2.25 -30.59 -15.27
C GLU A 444 -2.09 -30.14 -13.81
N PHE A 445 -2.74 -29.04 -13.42
CA PHE A 445 -2.69 -28.47 -12.07
C PHE A 445 -3.40 -29.34 -11.01
N ASN A 446 -4.04 -30.45 -11.39
CA ASN A 446 -4.73 -31.37 -10.48
C ASN A 446 -4.29 -32.84 -10.60
N HIS A 447 -3.25 -33.13 -11.41
CA HIS A 447 -2.84 -34.47 -11.79
C HIS A 447 -2.54 -35.40 -10.59
N GLY A 448 -2.52 -36.72 -10.83
CA GLY A 448 -2.43 -37.71 -9.76
C GLY A 448 -3.70 -37.74 -8.92
N SER A 449 -4.85 -37.93 -9.58
CA SER A 449 -6.20 -37.79 -9.01
C SER A 449 -6.78 -39.11 -8.47
N GLU A 450 -6.01 -39.84 -7.67
CA GLU A 450 -6.64 -40.51 -6.53
C GLU A 450 -7.01 -39.44 -5.48
N PRO A 451 -8.09 -39.63 -4.69
CA PRO A 451 -8.53 -38.66 -3.69
C PRO A 451 -7.60 -38.69 -2.46
N LEU A 452 -6.45 -38.01 -2.58
CA LEU A 452 -5.62 -37.66 -1.43
C LEU A 452 -6.38 -36.68 -0.53
N ASP A 453 -6.41 -36.98 0.77
CA ASP A 453 -6.79 -36.04 1.82
C ASP A 453 -5.86 -34.81 1.73
N ILE A 454 -6.40 -33.58 1.85
CA ILE A 454 -5.58 -32.36 1.86
C ILE A 454 -4.89 -32.21 3.22
N ASP A 455 -3.59 -31.96 3.24
CA ASP A 455 -2.80 -31.75 4.46
C ASP A 455 -2.63 -30.25 4.79
N LEU A 456 -2.52 -29.41 3.76
CA LEU A 456 -2.23 -27.98 3.88
C LEU A 456 -3.02 -27.16 2.86
N ILE A 457 -3.53 -26.00 3.29
CA ILE A 457 -4.09 -24.96 2.42
C ILE A 457 -3.14 -23.75 2.45
N SER A 458 -2.74 -23.30 1.26
CA SER A 458 -1.64 -22.37 1.01
C SER A 458 -2.14 -21.16 0.20
N LEU A 459 -2.30 -20.01 0.85
CA LEU A 459 -2.83 -18.78 0.21
C LEU A 459 -1.83 -17.62 0.25
N GLY A 460 -1.92 -16.70 -0.72
CA GLY A 460 -1.15 -15.46 -0.74
C GLY A 460 0.16 -15.50 -1.51
N ASN A 461 0.18 -16.12 -2.70
CA ASN A 461 1.28 -15.98 -3.67
C ASN A 461 0.75 -15.46 -5.02
N PRO A 462 0.81 -14.15 -5.32
CA PRO A 462 1.42 -13.07 -4.53
C PRO A 462 0.63 -12.76 -3.25
N HIS A 463 1.25 -12.03 -2.33
CA HIS A 463 0.70 -11.73 -1.00
C HIS A 463 -0.79 -11.39 -1.00
N ILE A 464 -1.49 -11.97 -0.02
CA ILE A 464 -2.93 -11.84 0.12
C ILE A 464 -3.32 -10.36 0.35
N SER A 465 -4.41 -9.92 -0.26
CA SER A 465 -4.97 -8.58 -0.10
C SER A 465 -5.89 -8.50 1.11
N PHE A 466 -6.14 -7.30 1.59
CA PHE A 466 -7.16 -7.02 2.60
C PHE A 466 -8.57 -7.48 2.15
N GLN A 467 -8.87 -7.50 0.84
CA GLN A 467 -10.17 -7.94 0.33
C GLN A 467 -10.29 -9.47 0.32
N GLU A 468 -9.26 -10.19 -0.14
CA GLU A 468 -9.19 -11.66 -0.04
C GLU A 468 -9.26 -12.14 1.42
N ILE A 469 -8.55 -11.48 2.36
CA ILE A 469 -8.65 -11.80 3.80
C ILE A 469 -10.10 -11.66 4.30
N LYS A 470 -10.76 -10.56 3.94
CA LYS A 470 -12.16 -10.27 4.30
C LYS A 470 -13.14 -11.28 3.71
N ASP A 471 -12.87 -11.81 2.52
CA ASP A 471 -13.71 -12.81 1.87
C ASP A 471 -13.44 -14.22 2.41
N LEU A 472 -12.19 -14.52 2.81
CA LEU A 472 -11.88 -15.72 3.58
C LEU A 472 -12.57 -15.73 4.95
N VAL A 473 -12.63 -14.60 5.66
CA VAL A 473 -13.44 -14.45 6.89
C VAL A 473 -14.90 -14.85 6.63
N ARG A 474 -15.51 -14.35 5.55
CA ARG A 474 -16.90 -14.67 5.18
C ARG A 474 -17.10 -16.16 4.91
N LEU A 475 -16.11 -16.84 4.35
CA LEU A 475 -16.13 -18.29 4.08
C LEU A 475 -15.90 -19.14 5.34
N CYS A 476 -15.04 -18.70 6.25
CA CYS A 476 -14.73 -19.39 7.51
C CYS A 476 -15.81 -19.21 8.58
N LYS A 477 -16.59 -18.11 8.53
CA LYS A 477 -17.56 -17.74 9.57
C LYS A 477 -18.58 -18.84 9.84
N GLY A 478 -18.65 -19.27 11.11
CA GLY A 478 -19.58 -20.33 11.54
C GLY A 478 -19.18 -21.74 11.11
N ARG A 479 -17.97 -21.93 10.57
CA ARG A 479 -17.38 -23.23 10.23
C ARG A 479 -16.19 -23.52 11.14
N SER A 480 -15.60 -24.70 11.01
CA SER A 480 -14.33 -25.06 11.66
C SER A 480 -13.52 -25.97 10.73
N LYS A 481 -12.20 -25.79 10.66
CA LYS A 481 -11.35 -26.66 9.83
C LYS A 481 -11.23 -28.08 10.40
N LYS A 482 -11.01 -29.07 9.51
CA LYS A 482 -10.52 -30.41 9.91
C LYS A 482 -9.21 -30.23 10.70
N LYS A 483 -9.04 -30.95 11.82
CA LYS A 483 -7.94 -30.73 12.77
C LYS A 483 -6.58 -30.83 12.10
N ASP A 484 -6.42 -31.87 11.31
CA ASP A 484 -5.17 -32.31 10.68
C ASP A 484 -4.78 -31.48 9.44
N VAL A 485 -5.63 -30.53 9.03
CA VAL A 485 -5.39 -29.64 7.88
C VAL A 485 -4.80 -28.33 8.36
N ALA A 486 -3.56 -28.03 7.95
CA ALA A 486 -2.97 -26.71 8.16
C ALA A 486 -3.60 -25.68 7.20
N VAL A 487 -3.73 -24.42 7.63
CA VAL A 487 -4.13 -23.30 6.76
C VAL A 487 -3.14 -22.17 7.00
N ILE A 488 -2.31 -21.88 6.00
CA ILE A 488 -1.20 -20.92 6.11
C ILE A 488 -1.37 -19.84 5.05
N ILE A 489 -1.12 -18.58 5.42
CA ILE A 489 -1.33 -17.42 4.55
C ILE A 489 -0.13 -16.47 4.61
N THR A 490 0.52 -16.23 3.47
CA THR A 490 1.61 -15.24 3.35
C THR A 490 1.06 -13.84 3.03
N CYS A 491 1.36 -12.87 3.87
CA CYS A 491 0.76 -11.52 3.85
C CYS A 491 1.80 -10.42 4.11
N GLY A 492 1.82 -9.37 3.29
CA GLY A 492 2.69 -8.22 3.52
C GLY A 492 2.23 -7.36 4.70
N ARG A 493 3.17 -6.83 5.50
CA ARG A 493 2.91 -6.07 6.75
C ARG A 493 1.77 -5.06 6.65
N SER A 494 1.68 -4.32 5.54
CA SER A 494 0.63 -3.33 5.28
C SER A 494 -0.78 -3.94 5.21
N GLN A 495 -0.95 -5.07 4.52
CA GLN A 495 -2.25 -5.74 4.38
C GLN A 495 -2.65 -6.44 5.69
N TYR A 496 -1.68 -7.04 6.39
CA TYR A 496 -1.88 -7.63 7.73
C TYR A 496 -2.30 -6.56 8.75
N GLY A 497 -1.67 -5.38 8.75
CA GLY A 497 -2.04 -4.26 9.62
C GLY A 497 -3.48 -3.77 9.38
N LEU A 498 -3.88 -3.58 8.11
CA LEU A 498 -5.25 -3.22 7.75
C LEU A 498 -6.27 -4.29 8.19
N ALA A 499 -5.95 -5.57 8.00
CA ALA A 499 -6.81 -6.69 8.40
C ALA A 499 -6.93 -6.82 9.93
N SER A 500 -5.83 -6.57 10.66
CA SER A 500 -5.80 -6.54 12.13
C SER A 500 -6.69 -5.42 12.69
N GLN A 501 -6.56 -4.20 12.14
CA GLN A 501 -7.42 -3.04 12.48
C GLN A 501 -8.91 -3.25 12.14
N ALA A 502 -9.24 -4.25 11.31
CA ALA A 502 -10.60 -4.66 11.00
C ALA A 502 -11.11 -5.86 11.82
N GLY A 503 -10.26 -6.47 12.65
CA GLY A 503 -10.56 -7.68 13.43
C GLY A 503 -10.48 -9.01 12.65
N TYR A 504 -10.19 -8.96 11.34
CA TYR A 504 -10.22 -10.13 10.46
C TYR A 504 -9.09 -11.13 10.71
N VAL A 505 -7.94 -10.67 11.19
CA VAL A 505 -6.82 -11.56 11.57
C VAL A 505 -7.24 -12.45 12.73
N ALA A 506 -7.80 -11.89 13.81
CA ALA A 506 -8.24 -12.65 14.97
C ALA A 506 -9.37 -13.65 14.64
N GLU A 507 -10.35 -13.28 13.82
CA GLU A 507 -11.44 -14.19 13.40
C GLU A 507 -10.91 -15.37 12.56
N LEU A 508 -9.79 -15.21 11.84
CA LEU A 508 -9.14 -16.30 11.10
C LEU A 508 -8.17 -17.10 11.97
N GLU A 509 -7.44 -16.49 12.89
CA GLU A 509 -6.58 -17.18 13.85
C GLU A 509 -7.43 -18.06 14.81
N GLU A 510 -8.63 -17.63 15.20
CA GLU A 510 -9.62 -18.46 15.92
C GLU A 510 -10.11 -19.67 15.09
N PHE A 511 -10.29 -19.50 13.78
CA PHE A 511 -10.57 -20.62 12.85
C PHE A 511 -9.37 -21.57 12.69
N GLY A 512 -8.17 -21.18 13.14
CA GLY A 512 -6.94 -21.95 13.05
C GLY A 512 -6.11 -21.67 11.80
N VAL A 513 -6.20 -20.45 11.26
CA VAL A 513 -5.28 -19.93 10.23
C VAL A 513 -3.98 -19.47 10.87
N GLN A 514 -2.85 -19.80 10.27
CA GLN A 514 -1.54 -19.22 10.58
C GLN A 514 -1.16 -18.20 9.51
N PHE A 515 -1.15 -16.92 9.87
CA PHE A 515 -0.50 -15.91 9.03
C PHE A 515 1.02 -16.06 9.10
N LEU A 516 1.69 -15.83 7.98
CA LEU A 516 3.12 -15.57 7.84
C LEU A 516 3.29 -14.16 7.27
N GLN A 517 4.16 -13.35 7.86
CA GLN A 517 4.55 -12.06 7.33
C GLN A 517 5.94 -12.15 6.70
N ASP A 518 6.30 -11.14 5.91
CA ASP A 518 7.62 -10.90 5.33
C ASP A 518 8.15 -11.93 4.32
N THR A 519 7.61 -13.14 4.28
CA THR A 519 7.99 -14.21 3.35
C THR A 519 6.88 -14.59 2.38
N CYS A 520 7.25 -14.89 1.13
CA CYS A 520 6.38 -15.40 0.08
C CYS A 520 6.51 -16.94 -0.01
N TRP A 521 5.43 -17.66 -0.38
CA TRP A 521 5.45 -19.13 -0.59
C TRP A 521 6.59 -19.68 -1.44
N CYS A 522 7.19 -18.87 -2.33
CA CYS A 522 8.38 -19.25 -3.10
C CYS A 522 9.65 -19.47 -2.25
N PHE A 523 9.61 -19.20 -0.94
CA PHE A 523 10.70 -19.43 0.01
C PHE A 523 10.29 -20.34 1.20
N VAL A 524 9.00 -20.70 1.31
CA VAL A 524 8.44 -21.44 2.45
C VAL A 524 8.70 -22.94 2.26
N VAL A 525 9.42 -23.54 3.20
CA VAL A 525 9.88 -24.94 3.20
C VAL A 525 9.67 -25.59 4.58
N GLU A 526 9.98 -26.87 4.76
CA GLU A 526 10.03 -27.50 6.08
C GLU A 526 11.03 -26.76 7.01
N PRO A 527 10.73 -26.57 8.32
CA PRO A 527 9.58 -27.06 9.07
C PRO A 527 8.35 -26.13 9.06
N VAL A 528 8.35 -25.05 8.28
CA VAL A 528 7.21 -24.12 8.17
C VAL A 528 6.07 -24.75 7.37
N ILE A 529 6.40 -25.49 6.30
CA ILE A 529 5.54 -26.55 5.78
C ILE A 529 5.54 -27.68 6.82
N PRO A 530 4.38 -28.14 7.32
CA PRO A 530 4.33 -29.25 8.28
C PRO A 530 4.99 -30.52 7.73
N GLN A 531 5.79 -31.19 8.55
CA GLN A 531 6.46 -32.43 8.16
C GLN A 531 5.46 -33.49 7.70
N ASN A 532 5.79 -34.21 6.63
CA ASN A 532 4.93 -35.20 5.96
C ASN A 532 3.71 -34.62 5.21
N THR A 533 3.63 -33.30 4.99
CA THR A 533 2.68 -32.71 4.02
C THR A 533 2.90 -33.33 2.64
N ARG A 534 1.85 -33.89 2.03
CA ARG A 534 1.87 -34.48 0.68
C ARG A 534 0.97 -33.73 -0.28
N ALA A 535 -0.26 -33.39 0.14
CA ALA A 535 -1.25 -32.71 -0.69
C ALA A 535 -1.50 -31.28 -0.21
N VAL A 536 -1.24 -30.30 -1.08
CA VAL A 536 -1.41 -28.87 -0.79
C VAL A 536 -2.46 -28.26 -1.70
N MET A 537 -3.45 -27.58 -1.15
CA MET A 537 -4.43 -26.81 -1.92
C MET A 537 -4.01 -25.34 -1.99
N THR A 538 -4.07 -24.71 -3.16
CA THR A 538 -3.70 -23.28 -3.33
C THR A 538 -4.52 -22.57 -4.41
N ASN A 539 -4.61 -21.24 -4.34
CA ASN A 539 -5.16 -20.39 -5.41
C ASN A 539 -4.06 -19.82 -6.34
N SER A 540 -2.82 -20.29 -6.22
CA SER A 540 -1.65 -19.70 -6.92
C SER A 540 -1.07 -20.59 -8.02
N GLY A 541 -1.27 -20.19 -9.28
CA GLY A 541 -0.53 -20.76 -10.42
C GLY A 541 0.99 -20.61 -10.31
N LYS A 542 1.47 -19.52 -9.69
CA LYS A 542 2.91 -19.32 -9.40
C LYS A 542 3.42 -20.38 -8.41
N TYR A 543 2.67 -20.71 -7.36
CA TYR A 543 3.09 -21.73 -6.40
C TYR A 543 2.98 -23.16 -6.94
N ILE A 544 1.98 -23.46 -7.77
CA ILE A 544 1.84 -24.79 -8.39
C ILE A 544 3.04 -25.13 -9.27
N HIS A 545 3.55 -24.16 -10.03
CA HIS A 545 4.73 -24.35 -10.87
C HIS A 545 6.03 -24.54 -10.06
N TYR A 546 6.32 -23.66 -9.08
CA TYR A 546 7.60 -23.69 -8.37
C TYR A 546 7.63 -24.62 -7.14
N GLY A 547 6.49 -24.84 -6.47
CA GLY A 547 6.37 -25.59 -5.22
C GLY A 547 6.97 -27.01 -5.25
N PRO A 548 6.74 -27.84 -6.29
CA PRO A 548 7.32 -29.17 -6.38
C PRO A 548 8.86 -29.15 -6.47
N GLY A 549 9.44 -28.21 -7.23
CA GLY A 549 10.89 -28.07 -7.36
C GLY A 549 11.54 -27.59 -6.05
N LEU A 550 10.96 -26.56 -5.44
CA LEU A 550 11.45 -25.94 -4.19
C LEU A 550 11.36 -26.86 -2.95
N THR A 551 10.59 -27.95 -3.02
CA THR A 551 10.39 -28.91 -1.92
C THR A 551 10.91 -30.31 -2.23
N GLU A 552 11.80 -30.45 -3.23
CA GLU A 552 12.40 -31.74 -3.62
C GLU A 552 11.35 -32.81 -3.98
N ALA A 553 10.24 -32.38 -4.60
CA ALA A 553 9.05 -33.16 -4.94
C ALA A 553 8.33 -33.85 -3.75
N LYS A 554 8.52 -33.38 -2.51
CA LYS A 554 7.80 -33.87 -1.32
C LYS A 554 6.29 -33.57 -1.37
N ILE A 555 5.90 -32.42 -1.95
CA ILE A 555 4.51 -31.96 -2.02
C ILE A 555 3.95 -32.02 -3.45
N THR A 556 2.65 -32.24 -3.56
CA THR A 556 1.84 -32.06 -4.77
C THR A 556 0.85 -30.91 -4.53
N PRO A 557 1.13 -29.69 -5.04
CA PRO A 557 0.16 -28.60 -5.02
C PRO A 557 -0.98 -28.87 -6.03
N LYS A 558 -2.20 -28.50 -5.66
CA LYS A 558 -3.40 -28.57 -6.50
C LYS A 558 -4.17 -27.25 -6.47
N ILE A 559 -4.76 -26.86 -7.59
CA ILE A 559 -5.50 -25.59 -7.68
C ILE A 559 -6.91 -25.71 -7.11
N ALA A 560 -7.33 -24.73 -6.32
CA ALA A 560 -8.68 -24.68 -5.75
C ALA A 560 -9.70 -24.13 -6.76
N ALA A 561 -10.77 -24.88 -7.06
CA ALA A 561 -11.96 -24.36 -7.72
C ALA A 561 -12.99 -23.83 -6.69
N PRO A 562 -13.50 -22.61 -6.86
CA PRO A 562 -14.66 -22.06 -6.15
C PRO A 562 -16.02 -22.77 -6.29
N VAL A 563 -16.09 -24.10 -6.46
CA VAL A 563 -17.27 -24.86 -5.99
C VAL A 563 -17.12 -25.14 -4.49
N ILE A 564 -17.16 -24.05 -3.71
CA ILE A 564 -17.19 -23.96 -2.24
C ILE A 564 -16.25 -24.94 -1.51
N TRP A 565 -15.15 -24.40 -0.95
CA TRP A 565 -14.43 -24.87 0.26
C TRP A 565 -15.09 -26.06 0.98
N THR A 566 -14.81 -27.26 0.48
CA THR A 566 -15.63 -28.45 0.76
C THR A 566 -15.08 -29.17 2.00
N PHE A 567 -15.29 -28.54 3.16
CA PHE A 567 -15.07 -29.16 4.47
C PHE A 567 -16.07 -30.31 4.79
N GLU A 568 -16.87 -30.75 3.82
CA GLU A 568 -17.55 -32.06 3.85
C GLU A 568 -16.70 -33.12 3.14
N MET A 569 -16.14 -34.05 3.92
CA MET A 569 -15.56 -35.28 3.38
C MET A 569 -16.67 -36.17 2.80
N LYS A 570 -16.85 -36.17 1.47
CA LYS A 570 -17.50 -37.26 0.73
C LYS A 570 -17.14 -37.28 -0.76
N THR A 571 -17.12 -38.49 -1.31
CA THR A 571 -16.85 -38.80 -2.72
C THR A 571 -17.91 -38.22 -3.66
N PRO A 572 -17.54 -37.80 -4.89
CA PRO A 572 -18.48 -37.25 -5.85
C PRO A 572 -19.44 -38.30 -6.41
N SER A 573 -20.69 -37.91 -6.66
CA SER A 573 -21.68 -38.66 -7.44
C SER A 573 -22.41 -37.74 -8.41
N PHE A 574 -22.67 -38.23 -9.63
CA PHE A 574 -23.07 -37.42 -10.79
C PHE A 574 -24.44 -36.73 -10.70
N TYR A 575 -24.58 -35.67 -11.51
CA TYR A 575 -25.84 -35.01 -11.86
C TYR A 575 -26.95 -35.99 -12.27
N GLN A 576 -28.16 -35.77 -11.74
CA GLN A 576 -29.41 -35.90 -12.50
C GLN A 576 -30.40 -34.81 -12.04
N PRO A 577 -31.07 -34.09 -12.95
CA PRO A 577 -32.22 -33.26 -12.61
C PRO A 577 -33.49 -34.11 -12.49
N PHE A 578 -34.44 -33.66 -11.66
CA PHE A 578 -35.81 -34.16 -11.67
C PHE A 578 -36.77 -32.97 -11.58
N ASP A 579 -37.58 -32.79 -12.61
CA ASP A 579 -38.73 -31.88 -12.59
C ASP A 579 -39.80 -32.40 -11.61
N LEU A 580 -40.55 -31.47 -11.01
CA LEU A 580 -41.88 -31.76 -10.48
C LEU A 580 -42.74 -30.48 -10.50
N GLU A 581 -43.85 -30.56 -11.22
CA GLU A 581 -44.88 -29.51 -11.30
C GLU A 581 -45.71 -29.43 -9.99
N VAL A 582 -46.57 -28.41 -9.85
CA VAL A 582 -48.06 -28.57 -9.81
C VAL A 582 -48.77 -27.31 -9.24
N ASP A 583 -49.84 -26.91 -9.93
CA ASP A 583 -51.00 -26.07 -9.56
C ASP A 583 -50.87 -24.75 -8.76
N ALA A 584 -50.97 -23.66 -9.53
CA ALA A 584 -52.20 -22.86 -9.66
C ALA A 584 -53.12 -22.59 -8.43
N GLY A 585 -53.37 -21.30 -8.16
CA GLY A 585 -54.52 -20.79 -7.40
C GLY A 585 -55.03 -19.49 -8.04
N ILE A 586 -56.35 -19.36 -8.23
CA ILE A 586 -56.96 -18.32 -9.08
C ILE A 586 -57.95 -17.44 -8.28
N ASP A 587 -57.95 -16.13 -8.59
CA ASP A 587 -59.15 -15.31 -8.94
C ASP A 587 -59.46 -14.01 -8.13
N LYS A 588 -60.06 -13.07 -8.88
CA LYS A 588 -61.05 -12.02 -8.51
C LYS A 588 -60.71 -10.65 -7.87
N THR A 589 -60.72 -9.66 -8.78
CA THR A 589 -61.57 -8.43 -8.80
C THR A 589 -61.38 -7.28 -7.79
N VAL A 590 -60.71 -6.22 -8.27
CA VAL A 590 -61.32 -4.92 -8.67
C VAL A 590 -62.50 -4.37 -7.84
N GLU A 591 -62.30 -3.18 -7.23
CA GLU A 591 -63.07 -1.97 -7.57
C GLU A 591 -62.33 -0.68 -7.14
N VAL A 592 -62.82 0.50 -7.54
CA VAL A 592 -62.13 1.81 -7.41
C VAL A 592 -62.92 2.78 -6.53
N GLY A 593 -62.23 3.50 -5.64
CA GLY A 593 -62.77 4.62 -4.85
C GLY A 593 -61.91 5.88 -5.01
N VAL A 594 -62.50 7.07 -4.81
CA VAL A 594 -61.91 8.38 -5.15
C VAL A 594 -62.20 9.42 -4.05
N ASP A 595 -61.36 10.47 -4.01
CA ASP A 595 -61.53 11.82 -3.43
C ASP A 595 -60.89 12.26 -2.08
N SER A 596 -60.35 13.49 -2.18
CA SER A 596 -60.18 14.61 -1.23
C SER A 596 -59.30 14.52 0.05
N ASP A 597 -58.17 15.22 -0.04
CA ASP A 597 -57.73 16.37 0.78
C ASP A 597 -57.32 16.25 2.28
N ASN A 598 -56.51 17.25 2.69
CA ASN A 598 -56.01 17.63 4.03
C ASN A 598 -54.76 16.89 4.57
N GLU A 599 -53.83 17.52 5.32
CA GLU A 599 -53.35 18.93 5.39
C GLU A 599 -52.03 18.98 6.21
N PHE A 600 -51.15 19.97 5.96
CA PHE A 600 -49.85 20.22 6.66
C PHE A 600 -48.78 19.10 6.57
N GLY A 601 -47.46 19.33 6.68
CA GLY A 601 -46.64 20.52 7.01
C GLY A 601 -45.56 20.11 8.04
N TYR A 602 -44.28 20.53 8.01
CA TYR A 602 -43.57 21.56 7.24
C TYR A 602 -42.12 21.11 6.93
N ASP A 603 -41.47 21.78 5.97
CA ASP A 603 -40.00 21.88 5.86
C ASP A 603 -39.61 23.36 6.04
N PHE A 604 -38.45 23.64 6.64
CA PHE A 604 -37.94 25.00 6.83
C PHE A 604 -37.47 25.61 5.50
N SER A 605 -37.76 26.90 5.25
CA SER A 605 -37.24 27.61 4.08
C SER A 605 -36.05 28.51 4.39
N VAL A 606 -35.30 28.91 3.36
CA VAL A 606 -34.14 29.81 3.49
C VAL A 606 -34.54 31.20 3.99
N GLU A 607 -35.81 31.59 3.83
CA GLU A 607 -36.37 32.83 4.38
C GLU A 607 -36.42 32.81 5.92
N GLU A 608 -36.47 31.63 6.55
CA GLU A 608 -36.42 31.47 8.02
C GLU A 608 -34.98 31.51 8.56
N GLU A 609 -33.98 31.04 7.81
CA GLU A 609 -32.56 31.32 8.13
C GLU A 609 -32.26 32.82 7.98
N GLU A 610 -32.78 33.53 6.96
CA GLU A 610 -32.62 34.99 6.85
C GLU A 610 -33.35 35.76 7.97
N LEU A 611 -34.52 35.30 8.43
CA LEU A 611 -35.24 35.94 9.54
C LEU A 611 -34.43 35.89 10.86
N LEU A 612 -33.75 34.77 11.11
CA LEU A 612 -32.82 34.61 12.24
C LEU A 612 -31.63 35.58 12.17
N PHE A 613 -31.10 35.86 10.97
CA PHE A 613 -30.06 36.87 10.79
C PHE A 613 -30.60 38.30 10.95
N GLN A 614 -31.78 38.62 10.41
CA GLN A 614 -32.36 39.97 10.53
C GLN A 614 -32.67 40.35 11.99
N LEU A 615 -33.22 39.42 12.78
CA LEU A 615 -33.47 39.62 14.22
C LEU A 615 -32.19 39.81 15.06
N ALA A 616 -31.02 39.45 14.53
CA ALA A 616 -29.72 39.70 15.14
C ALA A 616 -29.04 40.99 14.63
N SER A 617 -29.58 41.68 13.61
CA SER A 617 -28.91 42.83 12.99
C SER A 617 -29.83 43.94 12.44
N GLU A 618 -30.71 44.52 13.28
CA GLU A 618 -31.44 45.74 12.91
C GLU A 618 -30.51 46.98 12.85
N LYS A 619 -29.87 47.17 11.69
CA LYS A 619 -29.12 48.38 11.37
C LYS A 619 -30.07 49.56 11.10
N ASN A 620 -29.84 50.68 11.76
CA ASN A 620 -30.32 51.98 11.28
C ASN A 620 -29.24 52.65 10.40
N THR A 621 -29.57 52.95 9.13
CA THR A 621 -28.64 53.67 8.23
C THR A 621 -29.39 54.53 7.21
N PRO A 622 -29.16 55.85 7.22
CA PRO A 622 -29.29 56.71 6.05
C PRO A 622 -28.00 57.54 5.84
N ALA A 623 -27.56 57.94 4.63
CA ALA A 623 -27.96 57.64 3.25
C ALA A 623 -26.75 57.98 2.33
N PRO A 624 -26.70 57.56 1.05
CA PRO A 624 -25.46 57.58 0.25
C PRO A 624 -25.18 58.92 -0.46
N GLN A 625 -23.89 59.25 -0.71
CA GLN A 625 -23.52 60.32 -1.67
C GLN A 625 -22.09 60.24 -2.26
N HIS A 626 -22.04 60.27 -3.60
CA HIS A 626 -21.05 60.88 -4.52
C HIS A 626 -19.51 60.62 -4.47
N ASN A 627 -19.04 60.04 -5.60
CA ASN A 627 -18.05 60.58 -6.56
C ASN A 627 -16.51 60.53 -6.34
N ALA A 628 -15.85 60.15 -7.45
CA ALA A 628 -14.66 60.78 -8.07
C ALA A 628 -13.20 60.39 -7.66
N LYS A 629 -12.59 59.58 -8.54
CA LYS A 629 -11.39 59.90 -9.38
C LYS A 629 -10.01 60.27 -8.76
N ILE A 630 -9.00 59.56 -9.29
CA ILE A 630 -7.72 60.05 -9.91
C ILE A 630 -6.37 60.01 -9.11
N SER A 631 -5.36 59.49 -9.84
CA SER A 631 -3.87 59.60 -9.80
C SER A 631 -3.02 59.35 -8.54
N ALA A 632 -2.09 58.40 -8.75
CA ALA A 632 -0.78 58.20 -8.12
C ALA A 632 0.23 59.37 -8.25
N ILE A 633 1.33 59.34 -7.47
CA ILE A 633 2.77 59.40 -7.90
C ILE A 633 3.75 59.45 -6.70
N ASP A 634 4.93 58.84 -6.91
CA ASP A 634 6.23 58.74 -6.20
C ASP A 634 6.67 59.76 -5.10
N ALA A 635 7.58 59.33 -4.19
CA ALA A 635 8.99 59.85 -4.09
C ALA A 635 9.80 59.35 -2.86
N VAL A 636 11.14 59.23 -3.01
CA VAL A 636 12.19 58.79 -2.03
C VAL A 636 13.53 59.43 -2.51
N PRO A 637 14.49 60.01 -1.71
CA PRO A 637 15.20 59.39 -0.56
C PRO A 637 15.71 60.36 0.58
N GLY A 638 16.65 59.90 1.43
CA GLY A 638 17.45 60.68 2.41
C GLY A 638 18.76 59.93 2.83
N ARG A 639 19.76 60.59 3.45
CA ARG A 639 21.12 60.03 3.67
C ARG A 639 21.94 60.63 4.85
N THR A 640 23.03 59.94 5.24
CA THR A 640 24.33 60.37 5.86
C THR A 640 24.50 60.74 7.36
N ASP A 641 25.40 59.96 8.01
CA ASP A 641 26.62 60.30 8.81
C ASP A 641 26.65 60.94 10.22
N SER A 642 27.43 60.33 11.16
CA SER A 642 28.59 60.96 11.89
C SER A 642 29.29 60.09 12.99
N LEU A 643 30.64 59.98 12.91
CA LEU A 643 31.76 60.01 13.94
C LEU A 643 31.55 59.54 15.41
N LEU A 644 32.50 59.05 16.25
CA LEU A 644 33.93 58.60 16.30
C LEU A 644 34.17 57.94 17.72
N GLY A 645 35.30 57.37 18.19
CA GLY A 645 36.65 57.03 17.68
C GLY A 645 37.74 56.87 18.80
N GLN A 646 38.89 56.22 18.50
CA GLN A 646 40.21 56.20 19.24
C GLN A 646 40.37 55.38 20.56
N ASP A 647 41.52 54.81 20.98
CA ASP A 647 42.85 54.33 20.43
C ASP A 647 43.50 53.42 21.56
N VAL A 648 44.71 52.80 21.61
CA VAL A 648 46.02 52.85 20.89
C VAL A 648 46.66 51.40 20.80
N ALA A 649 47.99 51.19 20.96
CA ALA A 649 48.70 49.91 20.67
C ALA A 649 50.06 49.66 21.41
N ALA A 650 50.67 48.46 21.26
CA ALA A 650 52.10 48.11 21.48
C ALA A 650 52.52 46.78 20.77
N GLU A 651 53.83 46.51 20.57
CA GLU A 651 54.40 45.46 19.68
C GLU A 651 55.55 44.58 20.29
N VAL A 652 56.10 43.63 19.47
CA VAL A 652 57.38 42.85 19.56
C VAL A 652 57.30 41.44 20.20
N GLY A 653 57.86 40.34 19.65
CA GLY A 653 58.44 40.07 18.32
C GLY A 653 59.36 38.81 18.18
N ASN A 654 59.45 38.23 16.96
CA ASN A 654 60.53 37.41 16.35
C ASN A 654 60.77 35.86 16.57
N THR A 655 60.85 35.16 15.42
CA THR A 655 61.83 34.12 14.93
C THR A 655 61.83 32.61 15.31
N SER A 656 61.67 31.76 14.26
CA SER A 656 62.43 30.51 13.90
C SER A 656 62.28 29.21 14.73
N ALA A 657 62.72 28.00 14.29
CA ALA A 657 62.73 27.29 13.00
C ALA A 657 63.28 25.84 13.17
N PHE A 658 62.94 24.90 12.25
CA PHE A 658 63.48 23.51 12.10
C PHE A 658 63.29 22.49 13.27
N GLY A 659 63.25 21.19 12.93
CA GLY A 659 63.34 20.06 13.87
C GLY A 659 62.80 18.73 13.31
N LEU A 660 63.50 17.61 13.53
CA LEU A 660 63.11 16.26 13.09
C LEU A 660 63.27 15.23 14.24
N ASP A 661 62.74 14.03 14.01
CA ASP A 661 63.13 12.73 14.60
C ASP A 661 62.67 12.27 16.02
N SER A 662 61.83 11.22 15.99
CA SER A 662 62.06 9.86 16.53
C SER A 662 62.15 9.50 18.03
N LEU A 663 61.32 8.49 18.38
CA LEU A 663 61.54 7.39 19.35
C LEU A 663 61.56 7.75 20.87
N GLN A 664 61.18 6.89 21.82
CA GLN A 664 61.16 5.41 21.82
C GLN A 664 60.16 4.80 22.85
N THR A 665 59.72 3.57 22.57
CA THR A 665 59.13 2.51 23.44
C THR A 665 58.78 2.78 24.91
N ILE A 666 57.58 2.32 25.30
CA ILE A 666 57.45 1.37 26.43
C ILE A 666 56.38 0.29 26.12
N SER A 667 56.41 -0.85 26.84
CA SER A 667 56.11 -2.15 26.22
C SER A 667 55.45 -3.23 27.11
N GLY A 668 54.58 -4.06 26.50
CA GLY A 668 54.09 -5.36 27.01
C GLY A 668 52.68 -5.35 27.64
N GLN A 669 51.99 -6.49 27.80
CA GLN A 669 52.27 -7.87 27.36
C GLN A 669 50.99 -8.75 27.46
N ARG A 670 50.72 -9.57 26.43
CA ARG A 670 49.93 -10.84 26.45
C ARG A 670 49.91 -11.40 25.01
N ARG A 671 50.92 -12.20 24.62
CA ARG A 671 50.98 -13.67 24.74
C ARG A 671 50.03 -14.41 23.79
N ASP A 672 50.58 -14.88 22.68
CA ASP A 672 50.05 -15.97 21.89
C ASP A 672 49.88 -17.25 22.72
N GLN A 673 48.87 -18.04 22.36
CA GLN A 673 48.98 -19.49 22.34
C GLN A 673 48.38 -20.02 21.04
N ARG A 674 49.25 -20.41 20.09
CA ARG A 674 48.86 -21.41 19.09
C ARG A 674 48.68 -22.74 19.82
N PHE A 675 47.63 -23.46 19.47
CA PHE A 675 47.63 -24.92 19.54
C PHE A 675 47.23 -25.45 18.17
N GLU A 676 48.05 -26.35 17.66
CA GLU A 676 47.78 -27.09 16.42
C GLU A 676 46.68 -28.12 16.69
N ARG A 677 45.97 -28.57 15.64
CA ARG A 677 45.04 -29.70 15.75
C ARG A 677 45.22 -30.64 14.57
N GLU A 678 45.30 -31.92 14.90
CA GLU A 678 45.79 -32.98 14.01
C GLU A 678 44.74 -33.45 13.00
N GLU A 679 45.21 -33.97 11.86
CA GLU A 679 44.37 -34.74 10.94
C GLU A 679 43.94 -36.06 11.59
N SER A 680 42.66 -36.42 11.50
CA SER A 680 42.24 -37.82 11.71
C SER A 680 41.06 -38.23 10.82
N SER A 681 41.38 -39.17 9.94
CA SER A 681 40.54 -40.07 9.15
C SER A 681 39.07 -40.29 9.55
N GLY A 682 38.20 -40.37 8.53
CA GLY A 682 37.12 -41.38 8.50
C GLY A 682 35.68 -40.86 8.45
N LEU A 683 35.22 -40.43 7.27
CA LEU A 683 33.78 -40.27 6.99
C LEU A 683 33.15 -41.62 6.60
N PRO A 684 32.04 -42.05 7.23
CA PRO A 684 31.32 -43.25 6.82
C PRO A 684 30.47 -42.99 5.56
N THR A 685 30.37 -43.99 4.68
CA THR A 685 29.53 -43.92 3.47
C THR A 685 28.03 -44.00 3.84
N PRO A 686 27.16 -43.14 3.28
CA PRO A 686 25.71 -43.31 3.41
C PRO A 686 25.23 -44.65 2.81
N PRO A 687 24.19 -45.28 3.38
CA PRO A 687 23.63 -46.51 2.82
C PRO A 687 22.90 -46.24 1.49
N ALA A 688 22.95 -47.20 0.58
CA ALA A 688 22.20 -47.11 -0.67
C ALA A 688 20.68 -47.16 -0.40
N ILE A 689 19.95 -46.15 -0.89
CA ILE A 689 18.49 -46.12 -0.82
C ILE A 689 17.92 -47.15 -1.79
N SER A 690 17.08 -48.04 -1.29
CA SER A 690 16.37 -49.04 -2.08
C SER A 690 15.25 -48.39 -2.90
N SER A 691 15.19 -48.74 -4.19
CA SER A 691 14.01 -48.70 -5.09
C SER A 691 12.78 -47.95 -4.55
N ILE A 692 12.61 -46.70 -4.98
CA ILE A 692 11.31 -46.01 -4.94
C ILE A 692 10.43 -46.64 -6.03
N GLU A 693 9.19 -46.98 -5.70
CA GLU A 693 8.21 -47.55 -6.64
C GLU A 693 7.72 -46.49 -7.65
N ASP A 694 7.16 -46.91 -8.79
CA ASP A 694 6.94 -46.07 -9.97
C ASP A 694 6.05 -44.83 -9.73
N ILE A 695 6.67 -43.68 -9.45
CA ILE A 695 6.03 -42.36 -9.50
C ILE A 695 5.82 -42.00 -10.98
N PHE A 696 4.58 -42.06 -11.45
CA PHE A 696 4.19 -41.58 -12.78
C PHE A 696 4.10 -40.04 -12.78
N TYR A 697 4.86 -39.40 -13.67
CA TYR A 697 4.93 -37.94 -13.81
C TYR A 697 4.06 -37.40 -14.96
N PRO A 698 3.51 -36.18 -14.86
CA PRO A 698 2.77 -35.53 -15.95
C PRO A 698 3.68 -35.15 -17.13
N ASP A 699 3.27 -35.50 -18.36
CA ASP A 699 3.94 -35.10 -19.61
C ASP A 699 3.26 -33.86 -20.21
N LEU A 700 3.75 -32.68 -19.82
CA LEU A 700 3.19 -31.39 -20.22
C LEU A 700 3.52 -31.03 -21.69
N SER A 701 4.57 -31.64 -22.24
CA SER A 701 4.95 -31.46 -23.64
C SER A 701 3.83 -31.93 -24.58
N LYS A 702 3.08 -32.98 -24.19
CA LYS A 702 1.89 -33.41 -24.93
C LYS A 702 0.77 -32.36 -24.92
N ALA A 703 0.44 -31.77 -23.77
CA ALA A 703 -0.64 -30.79 -23.66
C ALA A 703 -0.39 -29.58 -24.59
N LEU A 704 0.80 -28.99 -24.49
CA LEU A 704 1.22 -27.85 -25.32
C LEU A 704 1.31 -28.21 -26.82
N SER A 705 1.68 -29.45 -27.17
CA SER A 705 1.84 -29.87 -28.58
C SER A 705 0.54 -29.92 -29.41
N ASN A 706 -0.62 -29.98 -28.74
CA ASN A 706 -1.92 -30.14 -29.39
C ASN A 706 -2.56 -28.81 -29.85
N MET A 707 -2.12 -27.67 -29.30
CA MET A 707 -2.68 -26.35 -29.62
C MET A 707 -2.24 -25.89 -31.02
N LYS A 708 -3.08 -26.13 -32.04
CA LYS A 708 -2.87 -25.65 -33.42
C LYS A 708 -4.12 -24.96 -33.98
N PRO A 709 -3.97 -23.81 -34.66
CA PRO A 709 -5.08 -22.92 -34.98
C PRO A 709 -6.07 -23.50 -35.99
N LYS A 710 -7.35 -23.19 -35.80
CA LYS A 710 -8.46 -23.44 -36.76
C LYS A 710 -8.99 -22.13 -37.32
N ALA A 711 -9.54 -22.20 -38.55
CA ALA A 711 -10.04 -21.02 -39.25
C ALA A 711 -11.41 -20.54 -38.70
N PRO A 712 -11.66 -19.22 -38.66
CA PRO A 712 -12.84 -18.65 -38.02
C PRO A 712 -14.13 -18.73 -38.87
N VAL A 713 -15.26 -18.84 -38.19
CA VAL A 713 -16.62 -18.73 -38.75
C VAL A 713 -17.27 -17.44 -38.23
N LYS A 714 -18.21 -16.85 -39.00
CA LYS A 714 -18.96 -15.64 -38.62
C LYS A 714 -20.41 -15.95 -38.26
N SER A 715 -20.96 -15.21 -37.31
CA SER A 715 -22.41 -15.02 -37.11
C SER A 715 -22.70 -13.59 -36.66
N GLU A 716 -23.90 -13.10 -36.96
CA GLU A 716 -24.33 -11.71 -36.69
C GLU A 716 -25.34 -11.64 -35.53
N SER A 717 -25.58 -10.43 -35.01
CA SER A 717 -26.36 -10.16 -33.81
C SER A 717 -27.85 -9.87 -34.07
N SER A 718 -28.72 -10.13 -33.08
CA SER A 718 -29.72 -9.17 -32.58
C SER A 718 -30.67 -9.79 -31.53
N VAL A 719 -30.96 -9.04 -30.45
CA VAL A 719 -32.12 -9.21 -29.57
C VAL A 719 -32.61 -7.81 -29.14
N THR A 720 -33.92 -7.62 -28.95
CA THR A 720 -34.56 -6.31 -28.67
C THR A 720 -35.07 -6.16 -27.23
N THR A 721 -35.18 -4.91 -26.78
CA THR A 721 -35.64 -4.49 -25.44
C THR A 721 -37.17 -4.44 -25.27
N ALA A 722 -37.65 -4.61 -24.04
CA ALA A 722 -38.98 -4.18 -23.56
C ALA A 722 -38.90 -3.77 -22.07
N ALA A 723 -39.86 -2.98 -21.56
CA ALA A 723 -39.86 -2.43 -20.19
C ALA A 723 -41.27 -1.98 -19.72
N ALA A 724 -41.55 -1.97 -18.40
CA ALA A 724 -42.65 -1.22 -17.77
C ALA A 724 -42.55 -1.09 -16.22
N SER A 725 -42.35 0.14 -15.74
CA SER A 725 -42.92 0.81 -14.53
C SER A 725 -43.18 0.07 -13.20
N GLU A 726 -42.38 0.44 -12.19
CA GLU A 726 -42.79 1.08 -10.92
C GLU A 726 -43.84 0.41 -9.99
N VAL A 727 -43.32 -0.35 -9.01
CA VAL A 727 -43.53 -0.02 -7.58
C VAL A 727 -42.14 0.21 -6.99
N ASN A 728 -41.98 1.07 -5.98
CA ASN A 728 -40.65 1.39 -5.41
C ASN A 728 -40.20 0.33 -4.38
N GLU A 729 -40.34 -0.96 -4.74
CA GLU A 729 -39.80 -2.12 -4.04
C GLU A 729 -38.35 -2.45 -4.49
N ASP A 730 -37.89 -1.80 -5.58
CA ASP A 730 -36.57 -1.97 -6.20
C ASP A 730 -35.46 -1.07 -5.60
N ASP A 731 -35.33 -0.98 -4.27
CA ASP A 731 -33.99 -0.79 -3.68
C ASP A 731 -33.47 -2.18 -3.27
N PRO A 732 -32.66 -2.87 -4.11
CA PRO A 732 -32.10 -4.18 -3.78
C PRO A 732 -31.11 -4.12 -2.60
N TYR A 733 -30.89 -2.94 -2.04
CA TYR A 733 -30.17 -2.72 -0.80
C TYR A 733 -31.09 -2.41 0.39
N ASP A 734 -32.42 -2.42 0.34
CA ASP A 734 -33.21 -2.35 1.58
C ASP A 734 -33.32 -3.74 2.23
N ASP A 735 -33.05 -3.80 3.54
CA ASP A 735 -33.14 -5.02 4.37
C ASP A 735 -34.10 -4.84 5.56
N GLY A 736 -34.96 -3.82 5.51
CA GLY A 736 -36.01 -3.54 6.51
C GLY A 736 -35.49 -2.98 7.84
N ARG A 737 -34.19 -2.68 7.94
CA ARG A 737 -33.55 -2.15 9.15
C ARG A 737 -33.19 -0.68 8.97
N SER A 738 -33.41 0.11 10.03
CA SER A 738 -33.01 1.52 10.05
C SER A 738 -31.52 1.71 9.75
N PRO A 739 -31.11 2.86 9.15
CA PRO A 739 -29.69 3.14 8.89
C PRO A 739 -28.79 2.98 10.13
N LEU A 740 -29.29 3.33 11.31
CA LEU A 740 -28.59 3.18 12.59
C LEU A 740 -28.34 1.70 12.93
N GLN A 741 -29.37 0.84 12.83
CA GLN A 741 -29.23 -0.62 12.99
C GLN A 741 -28.31 -1.23 11.93
N ARG A 742 -28.37 -0.70 10.71
CA ARG A 742 -27.67 -1.23 9.54
C ARG A 742 -26.20 -0.84 9.45
N PHE A 743 -25.80 0.32 9.98
CA PHE A 743 -24.43 0.84 9.81
C PHE A 743 -23.71 1.20 11.13
N ARG A 744 -24.41 1.51 12.22
CA ARG A 744 -23.81 2.15 13.42
C ARG A 744 -24.25 1.59 14.78
N SER A 745 -25.01 0.50 14.81
CA SER A 745 -25.30 -0.27 16.03
C SER A 745 -24.24 -1.33 16.29
N TYR A 746 -23.99 -1.64 17.58
CA TYR A 746 -23.05 -2.68 18.01
C TYR A 746 -23.38 -4.04 17.34
N PRO A 747 -22.38 -4.82 16.87
CA PRO A 747 -20.94 -4.66 17.04
C PRO A 747 -20.24 -3.74 16.01
N ARG A 748 -20.98 -3.03 15.13
CA ARG A 748 -20.36 -2.05 14.22
C ARG A 748 -19.80 -0.85 15.00
N LYS A 749 -18.94 -0.04 14.36
CA LYS A 749 -18.40 1.20 14.96
C LYS A 749 -19.52 2.15 15.41
N PRO A 750 -19.31 2.97 16.46
CA PRO A 750 -20.23 4.03 16.87
C PRO A 750 -20.42 5.07 15.75
N LEU A 751 -21.35 6.01 15.96
CA LEU A 751 -21.48 7.19 15.11
C LEU A 751 -20.20 8.03 15.19
N THR A 752 -19.94 8.79 14.14
CA THR A 752 -18.89 9.80 14.09
C THR A 752 -19.48 11.19 13.87
N VAL A 753 -18.75 12.25 14.21
CA VAL A 753 -19.18 13.62 13.81
C VAL A 753 -19.25 13.74 12.27
N SER A 754 -18.43 12.98 11.53
CA SER A 754 -18.53 12.86 10.07
C SER A 754 -19.84 12.21 9.61
N ASP A 755 -20.38 11.22 10.35
CA ASP A 755 -21.71 10.64 10.07
C ASP A 755 -22.81 11.68 10.23
N LEU A 756 -22.71 12.52 11.27
CA LEU A 756 -23.68 13.56 11.60
C LEU A 756 -23.50 14.87 10.82
N THR A 757 -22.60 14.91 9.83
CA THR A 757 -22.34 16.10 8.99
C THR A 757 -22.30 15.81 7.50
N SER A 758 -22.01 14.57 7.08
CA SER A 758 -21.90 14.21 5.65
C SER A 758 -23.20 14.44 4.87
N GLY A 759 -24.37 14.18 5.47
CA GLY A 759 -25.67 14.46 4.87
C GLY A 759 -26.17 15.89 5.02
N ALA A 760 -25.46 16.80 5.70
CA ALA A 760 -25.88 18.20 5.89
C ALA A 760 -25.95 19.02 4.58
N TRP A 761 -25.47 18.45 3.47
CA TRP A 761 -25.68 18.93 2.11
C TRP A 761 -26.76 18.12 1.37
N CYS A 762 -26.69 16.79 1.42
CA CYS A 762 -27.63 15.90 0.72
C CYS A 762 -27.66 14.54 1.40
N GLU A 763 -28.76 14.22 2.07
CA GLU A 763 -28.90 12.96 2.79
C GLU A 763 -28.91 11.77 1.85
N LEU A 764 -29.53 11.90 0.67
CA LEU A 764 -29.58 10.87 -0.36
C LEU A 764 -28.19 10.55 -0.95
N GLN A 765 -27.32 11.55 -1.10
CA GLN A 765 -25.91 11.33 -1.46
C GLN A 765 -25.18 10.53 -0.36
N TYR A 766 -25.53 10.76 0.91
CA TYR A 766 -24.94 10.01 2.01
C TYR A 766 -25.55 8.61 2.21
N TRP A 767 -26.85 8.42 1.93
CA TRP A 767 -27.47 7.09 1.82
C TRP A 767 -26.77 6.25 0.76
N TYR A 768 -26.59 6.77 -0.45
CA TYR A 768 -25.84 6.08 -1.51
C TYR A 768 -24.36 5.86 -1.14
N THR A 769 -23.75 6.76 -0.36
CA THR A 769 -22.40 6.54 0.20
C THR A 769 -22.38 5.34 1.15
N LEU A 770 -23.42 5.13 1.95
CA LEU A 770 -23.55 4.02 2.90
C LEU A 770 -23.96 2.70 2.23
N THR A 771 -24.83 2.74 1.20
CA THR A 771 -25.39 1.54 0.54
C THR A 771 -24.64 1.10 -0.71
N ARG A 772 -24.22 2.03 -1.58
CA ARG A 772 -23.66 1.73 -2.92
C ARG A 772 -22.13 1.72 -2.97
N LEU A 773 -21.42 2.36 -2.01
CA LEU A 773 -19.95 2.40 -2.01
C LEU A 773 -19.30 1.37 -1.07
N PRO A 774 -18.13 0.79 -1.44
CA PRO A 774 -17.44 -0.21 -0.63
C PRO A 774 -17.19 0.22 0.82
N GLY A 775 -17.77 -0.53 1.77
CA GLY A 775 -17.61 -0.29 3.20
C GLY A 775 -18.30 0.96 3.74
N GLY A 776 -19.21 1.57 2.97
CA GLY A 776 -19.95 2.77 3.38
C GLY A 776 -19.08 4.04 3.42
N ARG A 777 -18.03 4.12 2.60
CA ARG A 777 -17.04 5.21 2.60
C ARG A 777 -17.03 5.97 1.28
N ARG A 778 -16.92 7.30 1.37
CA ARG A 778 -16.83 8.21 0.22
C ARG A 778 -15.51 8.09 -0.52
N THR A 779 -15.53 8.18 -1.85
CA THR A 779 -14.34 8.10 -2.71
C THR A 779 -13.33 9.22 -2.41
N ARG A 780 -12.09 8.89 -2.02
CA ARG A 780 -11.03 9.88 -1.74
C ARG A 780 -10.52 10.56 -3.02
N THR A 781 -11.14 11.69 -3.37
CA THR A 781 -10.72 12.55 -4.49
C THR A 781 -9.29 13.10 -4.32
N ALA A 782 -8.66 13.52 -5.41
CA ALA A 782 -7.35 14.19 -5.36
C ALA A 782 -7.36 15.45 -4.47
N ALA A 783 -8.47 16.19 -4.47
CA ALA A 783 -8.69 17.33 -3.58
C ALA A 783 -8.65 16.93 -2.09
N MET A 784 -9.27 15.81 -1.71
CA MET A 784 -9.23 15.28 -0.34
C MET A 784 -7.83 14.79 0.04
N LYS A 785 -7.10 14.15 -0.89
CA LYS A 785 -5.71 13.73 -0.65
C LYS A 785 -4.75 14.93 -0.46
N GLN A 786 -4.95 16.03 -1.20
CA GLN A 786 -4.25 17.29 -0.95
C GLN A 786 -4.65 17.91 0.39
N GLY A 787 -5.95 17.89 0.73
CA GLY A 787 -6.45 18.32 2.03
C GLY A 787 -5.75 17.64 3.20
N SER A 788 -5.73 16.30 3.22
CA SER A 788 -5.04 15.53 4.28
C SER A 788 -3.57 15.92 4.48
N LYS A 789 -2.85 16.35 3.43
CA LYS A 789 -1.46 16.83 3.56
C LYS A 789 -1.34 18.18 4.24
N VAL A 790 -2.34 19.06 4.12
CA VAL A 790 -2.36 20.33 4.83
C VAL A 790 -2.63 20.09 6.32
N HIS A 791 -3.59 19.21 6.66
CA HIS A 791 -3.85 18.84 8.05
C HIS A 791 -2.63 18.18 8.70
N GLN A 792 -2.00 17.19 8.05
CA GLN A 792 -0.76 16.59 8.56
C GLN A 792 0.31 17.65 8.83
N LYS A 793 0.56 18.56 7.87
CA LYS A 793 1.57 19.60 8.04
C LYS A 793 1.21 20.64 9.13
N LEU A 794 -0.05 20.76 9.52
CA LEU A 794 -0.50 21.57 10.65
C LEU A 794 -0.35 20.77 11.98
N GLU A 795 -0.67 19.47 11.98
CA GLU A 795 -0.47 18.55 13.11
C GLU A 795 1.02 18.49 13.51
N ASP A 796 1.90 18.32 12.51
CA ASP A 796 3.35 18.31 12.62
C ASP A 796 3.95 19.66 13.14
N GLU A 797 3.16 20.74 13.26
CA GLU A 797 3.60 22.02 13.88
C GLU A 797 3.55 21.98 15.42
N VAL A 798 2.78 21.06 16.01
CA VAL A 798 2.56 20.99 17.48
C VAL A 798 2.81 19.60 18.09
N HIS A 799 2.79 18.54 17.28
CA HIS A 799 2.98 17.16 17.75
C HIS A 799 4.19 16.49 17.09
N THR A 800 4.94 15.71 17.88
CA THR A 800 5.98 14.82 17.35
C THR A 800 5.42 13.40 17.19
N THR A 801 5.41 12.87 15.96
CA THR A 801 4.92 11.50 15.71
C THR A 801 5.88 10.46 16.26
N VAL A 802 5.42 9.66 17.22
CA VAL A 802 6.12 8.47 17.74
C VAL A 802 5.41 7.20 17.26
N GLN A 803 6.16 6.11 17.06
CA GLN A 803 5.61 4.79 16.75
C GLN A 803 5.42 3.99 18.03
N ILE A 804 4.20 3.46 18.25
CA ILE A 804 3.84 2.61 19.39
C ILE A 804 3.20 1.34 18.81
N ASP A 805 3.66 0.18 19.27
CA ASP A 805 3.10 -1.12 18.91
C ASP A 805 1.82 -1.38 19.71
N ILE A 806 0.78 -1.81 19.01
CA ILE A 806 -0.56 -2.10 19.56
C ILE A 806 -0.77 -3.61 19.46
N MET A 807 -0.86 -4.28 20.61
CA MET A 807 -1.05 -5.74 20.68
C MET A 807 -2.50 -6.13 20.99
N THR A 808 -3.21 -5.29 21.75
CA THR A 808 -4.60 -5.53 22.17
C THR A 808 -5.55 -4.42 21.70
N LYS A 809 -6.87 -4.69 21.76
CA LYS A 809 -7.91 -3.66 21.53
C LYS A 809 -7.93 -2.63 22.67
N GLU A 810 -7.54 -3.05 23.88
CA GLU A 810 -7.30 -2.19 25.05
C GLU A 810 -6.14 -1.22 24.80
N ASP A 811 -4.97 -1.69 24.34
CA ASP A 811 -3.81 -0.85 23.95
C ASP A 811 -4.25 0.21 22.93
N ALA A 812 -5.03 -0.21 21.93
CA ALA A 812 -5.54 0.66 20.86
C ALA A 812 -6.46 1.78 21.37
N PHE A 813 -7.10 1.60 22.53
CA PHE A 813 -7.91 2.62 23.19
C PHE A 813 -7.15 3.37 24.28
N GLY A 814 -6.19 2.72 24.95
CA GLY A 814 -5.24 3.34 25.87
C GLY A 814 -4.46 4.43 25.16
N LEU A 815 -4.00 4.18 23.91
CA LEU A 815 -3.34 5.18 23.09
C LEU A 815 -4.23 6.41 22.80
N LYS A 816 -5.54 6.21 22.62
CA LYS A 816 -6.48 7.32 22.38
C LYS A 816 -6.66 8.20 23.62
N LEU A 817 -6.78 7.56 24.79
CA LEU A 817 -6.83 8.25 26.07
C LEU A 817 -5.50 8.96 26.39
N TRP A 818 -4.37 8.36 26.03
CA TRP A 818 -3.04 8.98 26.16
C TRP A 818 -2.85 10.18 25.22
N ASN A 819 -3.26 10.07 23.95
CA ASN A 819 -3.21 11.17 23.00
C ASN A 819 -4.11 12.35 23.42
N LEU A 820 -5.27 12.08 24.03
CA LEU A 820 -6.08 13.11 24.68
C LEU A 820 -5.33 13.77 25.84
N VAL A 821 -4.73 12.98 26.75
CA VAL A 821 -3.92 13.50 27.88
C VAL A 821 -2.77 14.39 27.39
N GLN A 822 -2.02 13.95 26.38
CA GLN A 822 -0.93 14.72 25.80
C GLN A 822 -1.44 15.98 25.09
N GLY A 823 -2.51 15.90 24.29
CA GLY A 823 -3.11 17.07 23.66
C GLY A 823 -3.64 18.11 24.66
N LEU A 824 -4.17 17.67 25.81
CA LEU A 824 -4.59 18.54 26.92
C LEU A 824 -3.42 19.19 27.65
N ARG A 825 -2.25 18.52 27.72
CA ARG A 825 -0.99 19.09 28.24
C ARG A 825 -0.45 20.15 27.28
N THR A 826 -0.22 19.79 26.01
CA THR A 826 0.26 20.69 24.95
C THR A 826 -0.58 21.97 24.86
N LEU A 827 -1.92 21.88 24.99
CA LEU A 827 -2.81 23.05 25.03
C LEU A 827 -2.49 24.01 26.19
N ARG A 828 -2.23 23.51 27.40
CA ARG A 828 -1.89 24.36 28.56
C ARG A 828 -0.48 24.93 28.46
N ASP A 829 0.45 24.15 27.92
CA ASP A 829 1.88 24.47 27.90
C ASP A 829 2.25 25.43 26.75
N THR A 830 1.56 25.33 25.60
CA THR A 830 1.84 26.13 24.39
C THR A 830 0.72 27.13 24.03
N GLY A 831 -0.50 26.90 24.52
CA GLY A 831 -1.71 27.63 24.14
C GLY A 831 -2.44 27.12 22.88
N LEU A 832 -1.93 26.05 22.24
CA LEU A 832 -2.51 25.44 21.03
C LEU A 832 -2.34 23.92 21.04
N THR A 833 -3.38 23.19 20.63
CA THR A 833 -3.27 21.77 20.25
C THR A 833 -4.10 21.48 19.00
N ARG A 834 -3.82 20.36 18.34
CA ARG A 834 -4.50 19.91 17.12
C ARG A 834 -4.89 18.44 17.21
N GLU A 835 -5.80 18.02 16.34
CA GLU A 835 -6.29 16.64 16.20
C GLU A 835 -6.73 16.00 17.54
N LEU A 836 -7.46 16.76 18.37
CA LEU A 836 -7.86 16.34 19.72
C LEU A 836 -9.08 15.39 19.70
N GLU A 837 -8.95 14.15 20.18
CA GLU A 837 -10.07 13.20 20.24
C GLU A 837 -11.15 13.61 21.26
N VAL A 838 -12.43 13.50 20.86
CA VAL A 838 -13.60 13.76 21.72
C VAL A 838 -14.72 12.73 21.54
N TRP A 839 -15.49 12.53 22.60
CA TRP A 839 -16.65 11.62 22.64
C TRP A 839 -17.88 12.31 23.26
N GLY A 840 -19.05 12.05 22.69
CA GLY A 840 -20.34 12.53 23.20
C GLY A 840 -21.46 11.51 22.99
N MET A 841 -22.64 11.82 23.52
CA MET A 841 -23.81 10.92 23.48
C MET A 841 -25.00 11.64 22.84
N ILE A 842 -25.54 11.08 21.75
CA ILE A 842 -26.73 11.58 21.06
C ILE A 842 -27.74 10.44 20.97
N ASP A 843 -28.97 10.64 21.48
CA ASP A 843 -30.02 9.59 21.53
C ASP A 843 -29.53 8.25 22.13
N GLU A 844 -28.80 8.29 23.26
CA GLU A 844 -28.10 7.13 23.87
C GLU A 844 -27.09 6.39 22.95
N ASN A 845 -26.77 6.94 21.77
CA ASN A 845 -25.70 6.45 20.91
C ASN A 845 -24.42 7.24 21.15
N LEU A 846 -23.31 6.52 21.33
CA LEU A 846 -21.98 7.12 21.35
C LEU A 846 -21.64 7.72 19.98
N VAL A 847 -21.08 8.93 20.00
CA VAL A 847 -20.51 9.63 18.85
C VAL A 847 -19.05 9.97 19.17
N ASN A 848 -18.12 9.74 18.23
CA ASN A 848 -16.73 10.16 18.37
C ASN A 848 -16.31 11.19 17.30
N GLY A 849 -15.34 12.05 17.63
CA GLY A 849 -14.83 13.11 16.78
C GLY A 849 -13.35 13.39 17.04
N ILE A 850 -12.74 14.22 16.17
CA ILE A 850 -11.36 14.69 16.29
C ILE A 850 -11.33 16.17 15.89
N ILE A 851 -10.90 17.05 16.79
CA ILE A 851 -10.97 18.50 16.58
C ILE A 851 -9.68 18.99 15.92
N ASP A 852 -9.79 19.55 14.70
CA ASP A 852 -8.66 20.06 13.91
C ASP A 852 -7.73 21.00 14.73
N SER A 853 -8.30 21.92 15.52
CA SER A 853 -7.55 22.93 16.28
C SER A 853 -8.31 23.41 17.53
N VAL A 854 -7.59 23.49 18.65
CA VAL A 854 -8.08 23.97 19.95
C VAL A 854 -7.05 24.94 20.53
N SER A 855 -7.43 26.16 20.94
CA SER A 855 -6.49 27.17 21.42
C SER A 855 -7.08 28.12 22.47
N TYR A 856 -6.22 28.93 23.11
CA TYR A 856 -6.64 30.05 23.95
C TYR A 856 -6.87 31.36 23.16
N GLU A 857 -6.68 31.37 21.84
CA GLU A 857 -6.88 32.56 21.00
C GLU A 857 -8.36 32.73 20.66
N ASN A 858 -8.97 33.84 21.10
CA ASN A 858 -10.35 34.17 20.76
C ASN A 858 -10.44 34.56 19.27
N PRO A 859 -11.26 33.86 18.44
CA PRO A 859 -11.46 34.23 17.05
C PRO A 859 -11.93 35.68 16.85
N ASN A 860 -12.88 36.13 17.67
CA ASN A 860 -13.51 37.43 17.54
C ASN A 860 -13.88 38.03 18.92
N PRO A 861 -12.90 38.66 19.60
CA PRO A 861 -13.11 39.20 20.94
C PRO A 861 -14.03 40.42 20.96
N GLU A 862 -14.14 41.17 19.86
CA GLU A 862 -15.07 42.30 19.74
C GLU A 862 -16.52 41.78 19.78
N PHE A 863 -16.84 40.77 18.98
CA PHE A 863 -18.19 40.20 18.91
C PHE A 863 -18.57 39.38 20.15
N GLU A 864 -17.64 38.64 20.78
CA GLU A 864 -17.95 37.97 22.06
C GLU A 864 -18.21 38.98 23.19
N ALA A 865 -17.54 40.14 23.18
CA ALA A 865 -17.83 41.23 24.11
C ALA A 865 -19.20 41.88 23.84
N GLU A 866 -19.59 42.09 22.57
CA GLU A 866 -20.93 42.56 22.21
C GLU A 866 -22.02 41.59 22.68
N LEU A 867 -21.87 40.29 22.40
CA LEU A 867 -22.80 39.25 22.87
C LEU A 867 -22.94 39.24 24.40
N SER A 868 -21.81 39.23 25.12
CA SER A 868 -21.77 39.25 26.59
C SER A 868 -22.47 40.48 27.17
N SER A 869 -22.36 41.64 26.50
CA SER A 869 -23.05 42.87 26.91
C SER A 869 -24.57 42.75 26.74
N GLN A 870 -25.04 42.16 25.64
CA GLN A 870 -26.47 41.99 25.33
C GLN A 870 -27.16 40.98 26.25
N GLU A 871 -26.44 39.97 26.75
CA GLU A 871 -26.95 39.06 27.78
C GLU A 871 -27.07 39.77 29.14
N SER A 872 -26.05 40.55 29.54
CA SER A 872 -26.05 41.27 30.82
C SER A 872 -27.19 42.29 30.98
N ASP A 873 -27.62 42.94 29.90
CA ASP A 873 -28.76 43.87 29.90
C ASP A 873 -30.14 43.19 29.73
N LYS A 874 -30.18 41.88 29.45
CA LYS A 874 -31.40 41.05 29.58
C LYS A 874 -31.64 40.66 31.05
N ASP A 875 -30.64 40.08 31.71
CA ASP A 875 -30.77 39.62 33.11
C ASP A 875 -31.07 40.77 34.09
N ARG A 876 -30.55 41.97 33.80
CA ARG A 876 -30.88 43.22 34.52
C ARG A 876 -32.38 43.54 34.65
N ARG A 877 -33.25 42.89 33.89
CA ARG A 877 -34.71 43.09 33.95
C ARG A 877 -35.43 42.19 34.95
N GLN A 878 -34.75 41.22 35.58
CA GLN A 878 -35.39 40.26 36.50
C GLN A 878 -34.63 40.12 37.82
N SER A 879 -34.64 41.19 38.62
CA SER A 879 -33.99 41.21 39.94
C SER A 879 -34.65 40.26 40.95
N SER A 880 -33.85 39.34 41.49
CA SER A 880 -34.21 38.46 42.60
C SER A 880 -34.04 39.20 43.94
N LEU A 881 -34.83 38.82 44.96
CA LEU A 881 -34.82 39.46 46.29
C LEU A 881 -33.59 39.10 47.16
N THR A 882 -32.53 38.55 46.56
CA THR A 882 -31.33 38.03 47.23
C THR A 882 -30.23 39.06 47.44
N ASP A 883 -30.22 40.13 46.64
CA ASP A 883 -29.09 41.09 46.54
C ASP A 883 -29.00 42.06 47.73
N TYR A 884 -29.76 41.82 48.80
CA TYR A 884 -29.88 42.71 49.97
C TYR A 884 -29.08 42.27 51.21
N PHE A 885 -28.25 41.22 51.10
CA PHE A 885 -27.35 40.76 52.16
C PHE A 885 -25.88 41.08 51.82
N PRO A 886 -25.13 41.76 52.72
CA PRO A 886 -23.72 42.07 52.47
C PRO A 886 -22.86 40.80 52.57
N PRO A 887 -21.93 40.56 51.63
CA PRO A 887 -21.08 39.37 51.64
C PRO A 887 -20.10 39.39 52.83
N LYS A 888 -19.97 38.25 53.52
CA LYS A 888 -19.01 38.10 54.62
C LYS A 888 -17.66 37.61 54.11
N THR A 889 -16.66 38.48 54.22
CA THR A 889 -15.24 38.13 54.45
C THR A 889 -14.62 37.06 53.53
N GLY A 890 -13.96 37.53 52.46
CA GLY A 890 -12.60 37.07 52.17
C GLY A 890 -12.42 35.89 51.22
N GLU A 891 -13.20 35.79 50.14
CA GLU A 891 -12.82 34.97 48.99
C GLU A 891 -11.93 35.78 48.03
N ARG A 892 -11.01 35.09 47.34
CA ARG A 892 -10.09 35.70 46.38
C ARG A 892 -10.87 36.17 45.15
N ALA A 893 -10.39 37.21 44.48
CA ALA A 893 -10.96 37.61 43.20
C ALA A 893 -10.84 36.44 42.21
N ASN A 894 -11.98 35.93 41.73
CA ASN A 894 -12.01 34.90 40.70
C ASN A 894 -11.41 35.47 39.42
N ASN A 895 -10.18 35.05 39.11
CA ASN A 895 -9.58 35.26 37.81
C ASN A 895 -10.03 34.09 36.93
N PRO A 896 -11.00 34.25 36.01
CA PRO A 896 -11.37 33.17 35.11
C PRO A 896 -10.14 32.78 34.29
N GLY A 897 -9.88 31.49 34.19
CA GLY A 897 -8.81 30.96 33.33
C GLY A 897 -9.03 31.34 31.86
N PRO A 898 -7.99 31.25 31.02
CA PRO A 898 -8.13 31.54 29.59
C PRO A 898 -9.22 30.66 28.97
N LYS A 899 -10.17 31.28 28.25
CA LYS A 899 -11.22 30.55 27.53
C LYS A 899 -10.62 29.75 26.39
N ILE A 900 -11.18 28.56 26.14
CA ILE A 900 -10.75 27.64 25.08
C ILE A 900 -11.68 27.75 23.87
N TYR A 901 -11.11 28.00 22.69
CA TYR A 901 -11.80 28.21 21.43
C TYR A 901 -11.48 27.09 20.44
N LEU A 902 -12.42 26.80 19.53
CA LEU A 902 -12.32 25.71 18.55
C LEU A 902 -12.29 26.28 17.13
N ALA A 903 -11.39 25.75 16.31
CA ALA A 903 -11.29 26.08 14.89
C ALA A 903 -11.21 24.84 14.01
N ASP A 904 -11.75 24.97 12.80
CA ASP A 904 -11.89 23.92 11.79
C ASP A 904 -11.29 24.43 10.48
N VAL A 905 -10.38 23.66 9.87
CA VAL A 905 -9.60 24.09 8.69
C VAL A 905 -10.09 23.34 7.46
N LYS A 906 -10.38 24.06 6.36
CA LYS A 906 -10.97 23.46 5.15
C LYS A 906 -10.24 23.92 3.88
N THR A 907 -9.72 22.95 3.13
CA THR A 907 -8.84 23.24 1.98
C THR A 907 -9.59 23.44 0.65
N ARG A 908 -9.50 24.62 0.05
CA ARG A 908 -10.11 24.95 -1.26
C ARG A 908 -9.06 25.11 -2.36
N GLY A 909 -9.53 25.02 -3.61
CA GLY A 909 -8.73 25.18 -4.83
C GLY A 909 -9.27 26.29 -5.74
N SER A 910 -9.98 27.24 -5.14
CA SER A 910 -10.48 28.46 -5.77
C SER A 910 -10.43 29.57 -4.71
N PHE A 911 -10.03 30.76 -5.14
CA PHE A 911 -9.99 31.98 -4.34
C PHE A 911 -11.34 32.73 -4.29
N SER A 912 -12.40 32.20 -4.93
CA SER A 912 -13.75 32.76 -4.78
C SER A 912 -14.24 32.59 -3.34
N PRO A 913 -14.88 33.60 -2.71
CA PRO A 913 -15.44 33.49 -1.36
C PRO A 913 -16.38 32.30 -1.17
N VAL A 914 -16.61 31.90 0.09
CA VAL A 914 -17.44 30.76 0.45
C VAL A 914 -18.88 31.21 0.71
N SER A 915 -19.86 30.55 0.09
CA SER A 915 -21.28 30.82 0.39
C SER A 915 -21.71 30.11 1.67
N ASN A 916 -22.68 30.67 2.42
CA ASN A 916 -23.19 30.08 3.67
C ASN A 916 -23.53 28.58 3.53
N ALA A 917 -24.17 28.19 2.43
CA ALA A 917 -24.51 26.80 2.12
C ALA A 917 -23.28 25.88 1.88
N GLN A 918 -22.10 26.41 1.57
CA GLN A 918 -20.85 25.65 1.58
C GLN A 918 -20.25 25.49 3.00
N ILE A 919 -20.53 26.42 3.92
CA ILE A 919 -19.99 26.42 5.30
C ILE A 919 -20.85 25.58 6.25
N ARG A 920 -22.15 25.40 5.98
CA ARG A 920 -23.13 24.69 6.82
C ARG A 920 -22.59 23.39 7.47
N PRO A 921 -21.94 22.45 6.75
CA PRO A 921 -21.43 21.21 7.37
C PRO A 921 -20.31 21.45 8.39
N ALA A 922 -19.42 22.41 8.14
CA ALA A 922 -18.33 22.77 9.06
C ALA A 922 -18.83 23.51 10.31
N LYS A 923 -19.91 24.31 10.18
CA LYS A 923 -20.58 24.89 11.36
C LYS A 923 -21.17 23.81 12.26
N ILE A 924 -21.86 22.82 11.68
CA ILE A 924 -22.42 21.69 12.44
C ILE A 924 -21.31 20.83 13.06
N GLN A 925 -20.21 20.59 12.34
CA GLN A 925 -19.02 19.88 12.84
C GLN A 925 -18.46 20.54 14.11
N LEU A 926 -18.22 21.86 14.07
CA LEU A 926 -17.73 22.63 15.23
C LEU A 926 -18.74 22.70 16.38
N LEU A 927 -20.04 22.81 16.11
CA LEU A 927 -21.07 22.81 17.15
C LEU A 927 -21.15 21.45 17.87
N LEU A 928 -21.02 20.33 17.14
CA LEU A 928 -20.91 18.99 17.73
C LEU A 928 -19.66 18.84 18.59
N TYR A 929 -18.50 19.30 18.09
CA TYR A 929 -17.25 19.31 18.85
C TYR A 929 -17.34 20.16 20.13
N HIS A 930 -17.97 21.33 20.06
CA HIS A 930 -18.20 22.20 21.22
C HIS A 930 -19.11 21.54 22.26
N GLN A 931 -20.22 20.91 21.83
CA GLN A 931 -21.12 20.17 22.72
C GLN A 931 -20.38 19.03 23.43
N PHE A 932 -19.64 18.20 22.69
CA PHE A 932 -18.98 17.02 23.25
C PHE A 932 -17.83 17.40 24.19
N LEU A 933 -17.01 18.39 23.81
CA LEU A 933 -15.94 18.87 24.68
C LEU A 933 -16.48 19.59 25.93
N SER A 934 -17.60 20.32 25.82
CA SER A 934 -18.33 20.88 26.98
C SER A 934 -18.85 19.81 27.92
N ASP A 935 -19.42 18.72 27.38
CA ASP A 935 -19.97 17.63 28.18
C ASP A 935 -18.87 16.76 28.83
N MET A 936 -17.72 16.61 28.16
CA MET A 936 -16.51 16.05 28.76
C MET A 936 -15.96 16.93 29.88
N ALA A 937 -15.81 18.24 29.64
CA ALA A 937 -15.36 19.22 30.63
C ALA A 937 -16.30 19.33 31.85
N ALA A 938 -17.59 19.12 31.65
CA ALA A 938 -18.59 19.08 32.72
C ALA A 938 -18.78 17.68 33.35
N GLY A 939 -17.90 16.70 33.04
CA GLY A 939 -17.90 15.38 33.67
C GLY A 939 -19.10 14.48 33.33
N LYS A 940 -19.84 14.78 32.25
CA LYS A 940 -21.08 14.07 31.88
C LYS A 940 -20.82 12.76 31.11
N LEU A 941 -19.60 12.55 30.61
CA LEU A 941 -19.22 11.37 29.82
C LEU A 941 -18.90 10.16 30.71
N ASP A 942 -19.74 9.11 30.62
CA ASP A 942 -19.49 7.82 31.24
C ASP A 942 -18.54 6.95 30.38
N PHE A 943 -17.25 6.91 30.74
CA PHE A 943 -16.26 6.06 30.06
C PHE A 943 -16.60 4.56 30.08
N LEU A 944 -17.38 4.05 31.05
CA LEU A 944 -17.82 2.64 31.05
C LEU A 944 -18.89 2.39 29.97
N LYS A 945 -19.74 3.37 29.63
CA LYS A 945 -20.58 3.32 28.41
C LYS A 945 -19.70 3.32 27.16
N VAL A 946 -18.63 4.13 27.13
CA VAL A 946 -17.68 4.19 25.99
C VAL A 946 -17.01 2.83 25.77
N PHE A 947 -16.36 2.26 26.79
CA PHE A 947 -15.68 0.96 26.71
C PHE A 947 -16.63 -0.17 26.28
N ARG A 948 -17.81 -0.27 26.92
CA ARG A 948 -18.84 -1.24 26.54
C ARG A 948 -19.28 -1.09 25.09
N ARG A 949 -19.37 0.14 24.57
CA ARG A 949 -19.74 0.40 23.18
C ARG A 949 -18.65 0.00 22.19
N TYR A 950 -17.37 0.03 22.57
CA TYR A 950 -16.27 -0.51 21.77
C TYR A 950 -16.02 -2.02 21.98
N GLY A 951 -16.62 -2.64 22.99
CA GLY A 951 -16.39 -4.06 23.33
C GLY A 951 -15.08 -4.31 24.07
N LEU A 952 -14.60 -3.29 24.79
CA LEU A 952 -13.38 -3.31 25.59
C LEU A 952 -13.69 -3.78 27.02
N ASP A 953 -12.76 -4.48 27.64
CA ASP A 953 -12.81 -4.73 29.09
C ASP A 953 -11.97 -3.66 29.82
N PRO A 954 -12.55 -2.89 30.76
CA PRO A 954 -11.79 -1.86 31.48
C PRO A 954 -10.74 -2.43 32.44
N ASP A 955 -10.86 -3.70 32.84
CA ASP A 955 -9.98 -4.38 33.81
C ASP A 955 -8.91 -5.27 33.15
N ASP A 956 -8.97 -5.49 31.84
CA ASP A 956 -7.90 -6.16 31.09
C ASP A 956 -6.62 -5.30 31.08
N THR A 957 -5.47 -5.97 31.22
CA THR A 957 -4.16 -5.31 31.25
C THR A 957 -3.66 -5.00 29.84
N PHE A 958 -3.14 -3.79 29.65
CA PHE A 958 -2.34 -3.43 28.48
C PHE A 958 -1.14 -4.37 28.31
N SER A 959 -0.65 -4.52 27.08
CA SER A 959 0.53 -5.33 26.80
C SER A 959 1.81 -4.74 27.42
N ASP A 960 2.74 -5.59 27.85
CA ASP A 960 4.05 -5.16 28.40
C ASP A 960 4.81 -4.25 27.42
N THR A 961 4.68 -4.49 26.11
CA THR A 961 5.24 -3.64 25.04
C THR A 961 4.65 -2.23 25.06
N PHE A 962 3.31 -2.12 25.13
CA PHE A 962 2.62 -0.83 25.19
C PHE A 962 2.97 -0.07 26.47
N ILE A 963 2.97 -0.75 27.62
CA ILE A 963 3.36 -0.17 28.92
C ILE A 963 4.80 0.34 28.86
N ALA A 964 5.73 -0.42 28.28
CA ALA A 964 7.13 0.00 28.15
C ALA A 964 7.29 1.23 27.23
N GLN A 965 6.63 1.24 26.07
CA GLN A 965 6.74 2.33 25.09
C GLN A 965 6.09 3.63 25.58
N VAL A 966 4.88 3.57 26.14
CA VAL A 966 4.21 4.72 26.77
C VAL A 966 4.97 5.17 28.03
N GLY A 967 5.56 4.23 28.77
CA GLY A 967 6.43 4.52 29.91
C GLY A 967 7.67 5.33 29.54
N SER A 968 8.44 4.91 28.52
CA SER A 968 9.62 5.68 28.06
C SER A 968 9.27 7.11 27.63
N LEU A 969 8.09 7.32 27.04
CA LEU A 969 7.60 8.64 26.65
C LEU A 969 7.17 9.52 27.84
N HIS A 970 7.04 8.96 29.05
CA HIS A 970 6.81 9.77 30.24
C HIS A 970 8.10 10.43 30.75
N ASP A 971 9.23 9.72 30.66
CA ASP A 971 10.52 10.17 31.19
C ASP A 971 11.27 11.12 30.22
N GLU A 972 11.20 10.90 28.91
CA GLU A 972 12.01 11.65 27.92
C GLU A 972 11.52 13.09 27.65
N ILE A 973 10.31 13.48 28.06
CA ILE A 973 9.66 14.74 27.62
C ILE A 973 9.97 15.96 28.54
N PHE A 974 10.59 15.77 29.70
CA PHE A 974 10.77 16.84 30.71
C PHE A 974 12.23 17.14 31.11
N VAL A 975 13.19 17.05 30.16
CA VAL A 975 14.61 17.41 30.41
C VAL A 975 15.20 18.36 29.35
N ASP A 976 14.37 19.12 28.62
CA ASP A 976 14.87 20.14 27.66
C ASP A 976 14.04 21.44 27.67
N ALA A 977 13.77 21.96 28.87
CA ALA A 977 13.22 23.31 29.07
C ALA A 977 13.80 23.95 30.35
N SER A 978 14.80 24.82 30.16
CA SER A 978 15.43 25.72 31.15
C SER A 978 15.93 25.12 32.49
N GLU A 979 17.24 25.13 32.70
CA GLU A 979 17.82 26.03 33.73
C GLU A 979 19.33 26.29 33.49
N THR A 980 19.81 27.44 33.99
CA THR A 980 21.20 27.91 33.86
C THR A 980 21.94 27.86 35.18
N GLU A 981 23.23 27.49 35.13
CA GLU A 981 24.29 27.77 36.12
C GLU A 981 23.97 27.55 37.62
N THR A 982 24.62 26.57 38.27
CA THR A 982 25.78 26.81 39.18
C THR A 982 26.22 25.53 39.92
N GLU A 983 27.51 25.44 40.24
CA GLU A 983 28.06 24.47 41.19
C GLU A 983 28.07 25.04 42.63
N THR A 984 27.78 24.24 43.66
CA THR A 984 28.55 24.22 44.93
C THR A 984 28.12 23.08 45.88
N GLU A 985 28.95 22.81 46.90
CA GLU A 985 28.95 21.59 47.71
C GLU A 985 28.18 21.66 49.05
N PHE A 986 27.76 20.46 49.52
CA PHE A 986 27.65 19.99 50.90
C PHE A 986 27.51 20.99 52.08
N THR A 987 26.49 20.78 52.93
CA THR A 987 26.69 20.17 54.27
C THR A 987 25.36 19.71 54.91
N SER A 988 25.43 18.93 55.99
CA SER A 988 24.32 18.18 56.58
C SER A 988 24.04 18.54 58.04
N GLU A 989 22.78 18.54 58.50
CA GLU A 989 22.43 18.20 59.89
C GLU A 989 20.97 17.71 60.06
N GLN A 990 20.74 16.97 61.16
CA GLN A 990 19.55 16.16 61.55
C GLN A 990 19.67 15.92 63.08
N PRO A 991 18.69 15.33 63.82
CA PRO A 991 17.31 14.93 63.49
C PRO A 991 16.25 15.42 64.52
N SER A 992 14.96 15.09 64.34
CA SER A 992 14.19 14.27 65.31
C SER A 992 12.68 14.14 64.98
N SER A 993 12.17 12.90 64.92
CA SER A 993 10.76 12.46 65.11
C SER A 993 9.61 13.22 64.42
N SER A 994 8.67 12.58 63.72
CA SER A 994 8.47 11.14 63.47
C SER A 994 7.35 10.91 62.45
N PHE A 995 7.46 9.89 61.59
CA PHE A 995 6.53 8.74 61.52
C PHE A 995 7.19 7.63 60.67
N ARG A 996 6.58 6.44 60.58
CA ARG A 996 7.24 5.25 60.00
C ARG A 996 7.28 5.29 58.46
N SER A 997 8.47 5.21 57.89
CA SER A 997 8.67 4.88 56.47
C SER A 997 8.69 3.36 56.26
N SER A 998 8.05 2.89 55.19
CA SER A 998 8.31 1.61 54.53
C SER A 998 9.33 1.80 53.41
N SER A 999 10.00 0.73 52.99
CA SER A 999 11.15 0.75 52.09
C SER A 999 10.83 0.53 50.61
N SER A 1000 11.68 1.11 49.75
CA SER A 1000 12.06 0.69 48.38
C SER A 1000 10.98 0.59 47.29
N ALA A 1001 11.11 1.45 46.27
CA ALA A 1001 10.71 1.26 44.88
C ALA A 1001 11.69 2.01 43.95
N GLY A 1002 11.67 1.72 42.63
CA GLY A 1002 12.44 2.45 41.60
C GLY A 1002 11.61 3.56 40.93
N PRO A 1003 11.99 4.01 39.72
CA PRO A 1003 11.15 4.90 38.90
C PRO A 1003 9.77 4.27 38.64
N ASP A 1004 8.70 5.05 38.82
CA ASP A 1004 7.34 4.54 39.04
C ASP A 1004 6.54 4.31 37.75
N LEU A 1005 7.23 3.79 36.72
CA LEU A 1005 6.74 3.57 35.34
C LEU A 1005 5.66 2.47 35.19
N LEU A 1006 4.91 2.18 36.25
CA LEU A 1006 3.98 1.05 36.34
C LEU A 1006 2.57 1.44 36.82
N GLN A 1007 2.26 2.73 36.91
CA GLN A 1007 1.04 3.25 37.55
C GLN A 1007 -0.26 3.00 36.76
N TYR A 1008 -0.22 2.86 35.44
CA TYR A 1008 -1.40 2.72 34.58
C TYR A 1008 -1.27 1.47 33.71
N ARG A 1009 -1.83 0.34 34.18
CA ARG A 1009 -1.75 -0.97 33.51
C ARG A 1009 -3.06 -1.37 32.83
N THR A 1010 -4.16 -0.68 33.14
CA THR A 1010 -5.51 -0.98 32.64
C THR A 1010 -6.20 0.30 32.16
N LEU A 1011 -7.24 0.16 31.33
CA LEU A 1011 -8.12 1.28 30.96
C LEU A 1011 -8.80 1.90 32.18
N ARG A 1012 -9.16 1.10 33.21
CA ARG A 1012 -9.74 1.59 34.46
C ARG A 1012 -8.80 2.52 35.23
N GLU A 1013 -7.52 2.18 35.31
CA GLU A 1013 -6.51 3.01 35.99
C GLU A 1013 -6.21 4.30 35.22
N LEU A 1014 -6.26 4.26 33.89
CA LEU A 1014 -5.97 5.42 33.04
C LEU A 1014 -7.08 6.49 33.04
N VAL A 1015 -8.36 6.11 33.24
CA VAL A 1015 -9.49 7.07 33.25
C VAL A 1015 -9.36 8.17 34.32
N PRO A 1016 -8.99 7.89 35.58
CA PRO A 1016 -8.68 8.92 36.57
C PRO A 1016 -7.61 9.94 36.13
N LEU A 1017 -6.61 9.54 35.34
CA LEU A 1017 -5.65 10.49 34.77
C LEU A 1017 -6.33 11.39 33.72
N VAL A 1018 -7.09 10.80 32.79
CA VAL A 1018 -7.85 11.55 31.78
C VAL A 1018 -8.80 12.56 32.42
N GLN A 1019 -9.53 12.16 33.46
CA GLN A 1019 -10.44 13.05 34.21
C GLN A 1019 -9.69 14.20 34.88
N LYS A 1020 -8.60 13.92 35.59
CA LYS A 1020 -7.74 14.94 36.21
C LYS A 1020 -7.16 15.92 35.18
N GLU A 1021 -6.74 15.43 34.02
CA GLU A 1021 -6.16 16.27 32.95
C GLU A 1021 -7.22 17.14 32.27
N ILE A 1022 -8.46 16.66 32.17
CA ILE A 1022 -9.63 17.49 31.78
C ILE A 1022 -9.91 18.56 32.85
N GLU A 1023 -9.97 18.20 34.14
CA GLU A 1023 -10.21 19.16 35.24
C GLU A 1023 -9.15 20.27 35.29
N LEU A 1024 -7.88 19.95 35.01
CA LEU A 1024 -6.78 20.92 34.94
C LEU A 1024 -6.87 21.86 33.74
N THR A 1025 -7.38 21.38 32.60
CA THR A 1025 -7.52 22.19 31.37
C THR A 1025 -8.83 22.98 31.34
N PHE A 1026 -9.91 22.49 31.97
CA PHE A 1026 -11.23 23.10 32.01
C PHE A 1026 -11.68 23.38 33.47
N PRO A 1027 -11.00 24.28 34.21
CA PRO A 1027 -11.22 24.48 35.65
C PRO A 1027 -12.60 25.03 36.03
N ASN A 1028 -13.39 25.53 35.08
CA ASN A 1028 -14.78 25.96 35.26
C ASN A 1028 -15.79 25.05 34.53
N GLY A 1029 -15.40 23.83 34.17
CA GLY A 1029 -16.21 22.90 33.37
C GLY A 1029 -16.58 23.49 32.01
N GLU A 1030 -17.85 23.35 31.59
CA GLU A 1030 -18.33 23.88 30.30
C GLU A 1030 -18.19 25.41 30.16
N HIS A 1031 -18.09 26.16 31.26
CA HIS A 1031 -17.83 27.61 31.24
C HIS A 1031 -16.37 27.98 30.90
N SER A 1032 -15.48 27.00 30.77
CA SER A 1032 -14.09 27.22 30.33
C SER A 1032 -13.97 27.33 28.80
N LEU A 1033 -15.02 26.97 28.05
CA LEU A 1033 -15.05 27.12 26.59
C LEU A 1033 -15.56 28.50 26.19
N GLY A 1034 -14.99 29.04 25.11
CA GLY A 1034 -15.47 30.24 24.42
C GLY A 1034 -16.83 30.04 23.75
N HIS A 1035 -17.52 31.15 23.49
CA HIS A 1035 -18.79 31.12 22.75
C HIS A 1035 -18.60 31.36 21.24
N MET A 1036 -17.36 31.54 20.77
CA MET A 1036 -17.01 31.75 19.36
C MET A 1036 -16.33 30.53 18.75
N LEU A 1037 -16.69 30.23 17.50
CA LEU A 1037 -16.19 29.13 16.69
C LEU A 1037 -15.71 29.67 15.33
N ARG A 1038 -14.61 29.13 14.79
CA ARG A 1038 -13.97 29.60 13.54
C ARG A 1038 -13.88 28.50 12.48
N VAL A 1039 -14.42 28.75 11.28
CA VAL A 1039 -14.04 27.98 10.07
C VAL A 1039 -13.03 28.79 9.27
N GLN A 1040 -11.84 28.23 9.04
CA GLN A 1040 -10.77 28.84 8.23
C GLN A 1040 -10.64 28.12 6.89
N TYR A 1041 -10.70 28.86 5.79
CA TYR A 1041 -10.51 28.31 4.45
C TYR A 1041 -9.12 28.65 3.91
N VAL A 1042 -8.31 27.62 3.64
CA VAL A 1042 -6.94 27.75 3.14
C VAL A 1042 -6.77 27.16 1.74
N HIS A 1043 -5.83 27.69 0.97
CA HIS A 1043 -5.57 27.28 -0.40
C HIS A 1043 -4.62 26.08 -0.47
N ARG A 1044 -5.06 25.02 -1.14
CA ARG A 1044 -4.48 23.66 -1.04
C ARG A 1044 -3.10 23.44 -1.68
N SER A 1045 -2.50 24.46 -2.30
CA SER A 1045 -1.15 24.37 -2.90
C SER A 1045 -0.07 25.07 -2.09
N ASP A 1046 -0.43 26.12 -1.35
CA ASP A 1046 0.49 27.09 -0.76
C ASP A 1046 0.05 27.60 0.63
N GLY A 1047 -1.03 27.03 1.19
CA GLY A 1047 -1.49 27.27 2.56
C GLY A 1047 -2.11 28.63 2.83
N ARG A 1048 -2.17 29.52 1.83
CA ARG A 1048 -2.69 30.89 1.99
C ARG A 1048 -4.17 30.89 2.38
N GLU A 1049 -4.52 31.74 3.33
CA GLU A 1049 -5.91 31.99 3.68
C GLU A 1049 -6.71 32.55 2.49
N ILE A 1050 -7.97 32.14 2.40
CA ILE A 1050 -8.95 32.54 1.37
C ILE A 1050 -10.13 33.25 2.02
N ASP A 1051 -10.62 32.70 3.14
CA ASP A 1051 -11.86 33.15 3.79
C ASP A 1051 -11.85 32.73 5.27
N LEU A 1052 -12.49 33.53 6.12
CA LEU A 1052 -12.63 33.30 7.57
C LEU A 1052 -14.10 33.50 7.96
N HIS A 1053 -14.66 32.56 8.71
CA HIS A 1053 -16.03 32.67 9.22
C HIS A 1053 -16.09 32.33 10.69
N ASP A 1054 -16.18 33.38 11.50
CA ASP A 1054 -16.44 33.30 12.93
C ASP A 1054 -17.96 33.35 13.18
N PHE A 1055 -18.45 32.54 14.11
CA PHE A 1055 -19.87 32.46 14.45
C PHE A 1055 -20.07 32.00 15.89
N PRO A 1056 -21.19 32.39 16.54
CA PRO A 1056 -21.46 32.01 17.92
C PRO A 1056 -21.96 30.56 18.04
N VAL A 1057 -21.68 29.95 19.18
CA VAL A 1057 -22.25 28.65 19.59
C VAL A 1057 -23.77 28.77 19.76
N SER A 1058 -24.53 27.81 19.22
CA SER A 1058 -25.98 27.72 19.42
C SER A 1058 -26.40 26.26 19.65
N ARG A 1059 -26.74 25.92 20.91
CA ARG A 1059 -27.33 24.62 21.27
C ARG A 1059 -28.65 24.41 20.52
N GLN A 1060 -29.57 25.38 20.54
CA GLN A 1060 -30.89 25.26 19.89
C GLN A 1060 -30.82 24.93 18.38
N ALA A 1061 -29.90 25.56 17.63
CA ALA A 1061 -29.74 25.28 16.20
C ALA A 1061 -29.18 23.87 15.96
N LEU A 1062 -28.22 23.45 16.79
CA LEU A 1062 -27.66 22.10 16.73
C LEU A 1062 -28.70 21.03 17.10
N ASP A 1063 -29.44 21.22 18.19
CA ASP A 1063 -30.44 20.27 18.69
C ASP A 1063 -31.56 20.06 17.67
N THR A 1064 -32.00 21.14 17.00
CA THR A 1064 -32.99 21.10 15.91
C THR A 1064 -32.48 20.30 14.71
N TYR A 1065 -31.20 20.49 14.34
CA TYR A 1065 -30.57 19.72 13.28
C TYR A 1065 -30.43 18.23 13.66
N ILE A 1066 -29.91 17.93 14.86
CA ILE A 1066 -29.72 16.56 15.36
C ILE A 1066 -31.06 15.81 15.38
N ALA A 1067 -32.13 16.39 15.93
CA ALA A 1067 -33.43 15.72 16.02
C ALA A 1067 -33.95 15.30 14.64
N ASN A 1068 -33.96 16.25 13.68
CA ASN A 1068 -34.39 15.99 12.31
C ASN A 1068 -33.51 14.95 11.60
N TYR A 1069 -32.19 15.00 11.80
CA TYR A 1069 -31.24 14.09 11.15
C TYR A 1069 -31.24 12.69 11.78
N MET A 1070 -31.43 12.58 13.09
CA MET A 1070 -31.53 11.30 13.79
C MET A 1070 -32.83 10.55 13.48
N ASP A 1071 -33.91 11.22 13.08
CA ASP A 1071 -35.11 10.55 12.58
C ASP A 1071 -34.89 9.78 11.27
N TRP A 1072 -34.00 10.25 10.39
CA TRP A 1072 -33.53 9.46 9.24
C TRP A 1072 -32.70 8.27 9.71
N TRP A 1073 -31.71 8.48 10.59
CA TRP A 1073 -30.90 7.40 11.13
C TRP A 1073 -31.73 6.31 11.82
N LYS A 1074 -32.78 6.69 12.56
CA LYS A 1074 -33.73 5.78 13.23
C LYS A 1074 -34.74 5.13 12.27
N GLY A 1075 -34.71 5.44 10.97
CA GLY A 1075 -35.62 4.88 9.97
C GLY A 1075 -37.07 5.38 10.07
N ARG A 1076 -37.31 6.51 10.75
CA ARG A 1076 -38.64 7.13 10.89
C ARG A 1076 -39.05 7.92 9.64
N ARG A 1077 -38.08 8.27 8.79
CA ARG A 1077 -38.26 8.95 7.50
C ARG A 1077 -37.18 8.50 6.50
N THR A 1078 -37.47 8.66 5.22
CA THR A 1078 -36.52 8.43 4.12
C THR A 1078 -35.46 9.54 4.04
N ALA A 1079 -34.37 9.27 3.30
CA ALA A 1079 -33.33 10.25 3.01
C ALA A 1079 -33.83 11.33 2.05
N LYS A 1080 -33.72 12.61 2.41
CA LYS A 1080 -34.09 13.72 1.52
C LYS A 1080 -33.01 13.97 0.47
N GLY A 1081 -33.45 14.53 -0.66
CA GLY A 1081 -32.58 15.02 -1.72
C GLY A 1081 -31.78 16.25 -1.29
N VAL A 1082 -31.17 16.92 -2.27
CA VAL A 1082 -30.51 18.22 -2.06
C VAL A 1082 -31.55 19.35 -2.18
N ASP A 1083 -31.37 20.44 -1.43
CA ASP A 1083 -32.18 21.65 -1.60
C ASP A 1083 -32.00 22.24 -3.02
N ILE A 1084 -33.04 22.90 -3.55
CA ILE A 1084 -33.04 23.26 -4.99
C ILE A 1084 -31.98 24.31 -5.37
N GLU A 1085 -31.63 25.19 -4.44
CA GLU A 1085 -30.57 26.20 -4.55
C GLU A 1085 -29.16 25.58 -4.54
N GLU A 1086 -29.06 24.49 -3.79
CA GLU A 1086 -27.87 23.73 -3.43
C GLU A 1086 -27.56 22.65 -4.52
N ALA A 1087 -28.52 22.42 -5.43
CA ALA A 1087 -28.47 21.48 -6.55
C ALA A 1087 -27.34 21.71 -7.57
N PHE A 1088 -26.67 22.87 -7.57
CA PHE A 1088 -25.46 23.05 -8.39
C PHE A 1088 -24.33 22.08 -7.99
N LYS A 1089 -24.25 21.71 -6.70
CA LYS A 1089 -23.29 20.73 -6.17
C LYS A 1089 -23.50 19.32 -6.77
N CYS A 1090 -24.70 19.00 -7.26
CA CYS A 1090 -24.98 17.73 -7.94
C CYS A 1090 -24.27 17.56 -9.29
N ARG A 1091 -23.64 18.62 -9.85
CA ARG A 1091 -22.74 18.51 -11.01
C ARG A 1091 -21.45 17.74 -10.71
N THR A 1092 -21.07 17.69 -9.43
CA THR A 1092 -19.86 17.03 -8.92
C THR A 1092 -20.17 15.90 -7.94
N CYS A 1093 -21.41 15.39 -7.95
CA CYS A 1093 -21.80 14.21 -7.18
C CYS A 1093 -21.40 12.93 -7.92
N GLU A 1094 -20.85 11.94 -7.23
CA GLU A 1094 -20.47 10.65 -7.84
C GLU A 1094 -21.68 9.83 -8.31
N PHE A 1095 -22.84 9.99 -7.66
CA PHE A 1095 -24.12 9.37 -8.04
C PHE A 1095 -24.97 10.24 -9.00
N ALA A 1096 -24.33 11.15 -9.75
CA ALA A 1096 -25.01 12.13 -10.59
C ALA A 1096 -25.87 11.51 -11.71
N SER A 1097 -25.54 10.29 -12.14
CA SER A 1097 -26.18 9.50 -13.20
C SER A 1097 -27.45 8.78 -12.77
N ASP A 1098 -27.48 8.33 -11.51
CA ASP A 1098 -28.32 7.24 -10.98
C ASP A 1098 -29.07 7.66 -9.69
N CYS A 1099 -29.10 8.97 -9.43
CA CYS A 1099 -29.81 9.57 -8.31
C CYS A 1099 -31.31 9.76 -8.62
N SER A 1100 -32.17 9.02 -7.91
CA SER A 1100 -33.64 9.11 -8.03
C SER A 1100 -34.19 10.53 -7.90
N TRP A 1101 -33.69 11.35 -6.96
CA TRP A 1101 -34.09 12.77 -6.85
C TRP A 1101 -33.83 13.56 -8.13
N ARG A 1102 -32.69 13.33 -8.82
CA ARG A 1102 -32.40 14.00 -10.09
C ARG A 1102 -33.33 13.54 -11.20
N GLN A 1103 -33.59 12.24 -11.27
CA GLN A 1103 -34.52 11.64 -12.24
C GLN A 1103 -35.93 12.22 -12.06
N SER A 1104 -36.41 12.28 -10.81
CA SER A 1104 -37.69 12.92 -10.45
C SER A 1104 -37.73 14.40 -10.83
N MET A 1105 -36.71 15.20 -10.51
CA MET A 1105 -36.67 16.62 -10.88
C MET A 1105 -36.58 16.86 -12.40
N ASP A 1106 -35.86 16.01 -13.15
CA ASP A 1106 -35.77 16.12 -14.60
C ASP A 1106 -37.02 15.59 -15.31
N GLU A 1107 -37.75 14.63 -14.74
CA GLU A 1107 -39.11 14.32 -15.17
C GLU A 1107 -40.07 15.48 -14.86
N GLU A 1108 -40.04 16.06 -13.66
CA GLU A 1108 -40.95 17.15 -13.31
C GLU A 1108 -40.76 18.35 -14.25
N ARG A 1109 -39.51 18.65 -14.61
CA ARG A 1109 -39.15 19.59 -15.69
C ARG A 1109 -39.71 19.16 -17.05
N LEU A 1110 -39.62 17.88 -17.42
CA LEU A 1110 -40.17 17.36 -18.67
C LEU A 1110 -41.71 17.47 -18.70
N GLN A 1111 -42.39 17.22 -17.58
CA GLN A 1111 -43.84 17.38 -17.45
C GLN A 1111 -44.25 18.86 -17.50
N ARG A 1112 -43.56 19.75 -16.76
CA ARG A 1112 -43.73 21.21 -16.83
C ARG A 1112 -43.49 21.73 -18.27
N ALA A 1113 -42.49 21.23 -18.98
CA ALA A 1113 -42.21 21.57 -20.37
C ALA A 1113 -43.30 21.07 -21.33
N LYS A 1114 -43.75 19.81 -21.19
CA LYS A 1114 -44.90 19.25 -21.94
C LYS A 1114 -46.17 20.07 -21.69
N ALA A 1115 -46.43 20.50 -20.46
CA ALA A 1115 -47.56 21.36 -20.11
C ALA A 1115 -47.46 22.75 -20.76
N GLN A 1116 -46.30 23.43 -20.67
CA GLN A 1116 -46.07 24.69 -21.38
C GLN A 1116 -46.18 24.54 -22.90
N GLN A 1117 -45.75 23.41 -23.47
CA GLN A 1117 -45.90 23.13 -24.90
C GLN A 1117 -47.36 22.92 -25.29
N LYS A 1118 -48.17 22.20 -24.48
CA LYS A 1118 -49.63 22.12 -24.65
C LYS A 1118 -50.29 23.50 -24.58
N ILE A 1119 -49.91 24.36 -23.62
CA ILE A 1119 -50.43 25.74 -23.49
C ILE A 1119 -50.05 26.60 -24.71
N ARG A 1120 -48.81 26.48 -25.22
CA ARG A 1120 -48.35 27.16 -26.44
C ARG A 1120 -49.07 26.64 -27.70
N ALA A 1121 -49.35 25.34 -27.78
CA ALA A 1121 -50.11 24.74 -28.87
C ALA A 1121 -51.58 25.19 -28.84
N ALA A 1122 -52.22 25.20 -27.67
CA ALA A 1122 -53.58 25.72 -27.48
C ALA A 1122 -53.67 27.21 -27.89
N ARG A 1123 -52.73 28.05 -27.44
CA ARG A 1123 -52.68 29.47 -27.86
C ARG A 1123 -52.50 29.63 -29.38
N ARG A 1124 -51.69 28.79 -30.03
CA ARG A 1124 -51.54 28.77 -31.50
C ARG A 1124 -52.77 28.28 -32.24
N ALA A 1125 -53.53 27.35 -31.67
CA ALA A 1125 -54.81 26.90 -32.23
C ALA A 1125 -55.87 28.01 -32.11
N SER A 1126 -55.97 28.67 -30.95
CA SER A 1126 -56.86 29.83 -30.78
C SER A 1126 -56.51 30.99 -31.71
N SER A 1127 -55.22 31.22 -32.00
CA SER A 1127 -54.77 32.24 -32.98
C SER A 1127 -54.77 31.77 -34.44
N ALA A 1128 -55.43 30.64 -34.75
CA ALA A 1128 -55.64 30.13 -36.11
C ALA A 1128 -57.13 29.85 -36.41
N VAL A 1129 -58.01 30.20 -35.46
CA VAL A 1129 -59.49 30.09 -35.54
C VAL A 1129 -60.14 31.48 -35.40
N ALA A 1130 -59.32 32.53 -35.31
CA ALA A 1130 -59.66 33.95 -35.35
C ALA A 1130 -58.80 34.64 -36.42
#